data_AF-A0AA40BTC6-F1
#
_entry.id   AF-A0AA40BTC6-F1
#
_cell.length_a   1.000
_cell.length_b   1.000
_cell.length_c   1.000
_cell.angle_alpha   90.00
_cell.angle_beta   90.00
_cell.angle_gamma   90.00
#
_symmetry.space_group_name_H-M   'P 1'
#
loop_
_entity.id
_entity.type
_entity.pdbx_description
1 polymer ?
#
loop_
_entity_poly.entity_id
_entity_poly.type
_entity_poly.pdbx_seq_one_letter_code
_entity_poly.pdbx_strand_id
1 'polypeptide(L)'
;MAGLLESVCNHVVLPPKLPGRRDGDIERLERDILSRLAVNSSDESDAVVFEAFEASPSSRDVLAAEDALRWDFPGRAAQIPLAVFSDKLLMEQLAVFMDQAGSEQLDRFMARARKAGVSIPETRDSANPALVSQMLMPMIEAIGSSVDVPRLRKRVRDDASICNADQPWRRLPFWLVLRVAVQRHLCLTFGNGKGRACYKFLLCALLARLLEDCAGNLAPELTILLRAKLCRRLAKLEMDAAKAPPEHKSAYRQLSDSTSCFFISAIKNATSAVELAWKTSKESLRLTLGNSAEYLGDLLRASSKTGKATWDKVLESDDDGATADQVQHYTDQCCKLAELEDDTEQNRAKTSAPSVGCVSVAKRIADFHRHLEFFDLWTQMDECAVSACPLLAEYHPAFRAELLDVLQIPTLKDMERLQRIQEYLRDRCVGSRFGEKTMLSSPDRDCFAARFMSGSAALGDLQRKVVAESERSKARAEASWRKACDKYDKLTNKIFSCVCACIKPRPKGLPMSRRCDWCKNRRSRNKLKVKIHEDFLPSDPSLSAAVVFELATPDYLAAYRDATWTIVRELAHPDRPPIPSPSPKIRLGEYQPLKLFTKTDSRSISIASSTKSFSQTHYNKVKMKAEKSAVVLPHGPDFRLYDQTSGLWVDDLQMPFTFNHLCGISVRKEYMFTNPQPSHDPEGPSSYEAIATQNRRPADVSAHEFLSHQRLLSGRSRRWLSLLAELTTSNVPPYTMPTSHQPLNLPLNMFSFTIL
;
A
#
# COMPACT_ATOMS: atom_id res chain seq x y z
N MET A 1 8.48 15.18 -34.15
CA MET A 1 9.46 14.15 -34.57
C MET A 1 10.19 13.58 -33.36
N ALA A 2 10.75 14.43 -32.48
CA ALA A 2 11.43 14.05 -31.24
C ALA A 2 10.66 13.04 -30.35
N GLY A 3 9.36 13.25 -30.09
CA GLY A 3 8.58 12.33 -29.24
C GLY A 3 8.42 10.90 -29.79
N LEU A 4 8.38 10.71 -31.12
CA LEU A 4 8.36 9.36 -31.71
C LEU A 4 9.72 8.68 -31.58
N LEU A 5 10.80 9.44 -31.81
CA LEU A 5 12.18 8.95 -31.67
C LEU A 5 12.49 8.56 -30.22
N GLU A 6 12.00 9.33 -29.24
CA GLU A 6 12.09 9.01 -27.83
C GLU A 6 11.36 7.69 -27.49
N SER A 7 10.12 7.50 -27.98
CA SER A 7 9.39 6.23 -27.82
C SER A 7 10.13 5.03 -28.44
N VAL A 8 10.67 5.17 -29.66
CA VAL A 8 11.48 4.12 -30.31
C VAL A 8 12.73 3.82 -29.47
N CYS A 9 13.41 4.85 -28.98
CA CYS A 9 14.58 4.74 -28.11
C CYS A 9 14.24 3.99 -26.82
N ASN A 10 13.13 4.31 -26.15
CA ASN A 10 12.69 3.64 -24.93
C ASN A 10 12.51 2.12 -25.14
N HIS A 11 11.97 1.69 -26.28
CA HIS A 11 11.76 0.26 -26.56
C HIS A 11 13.02 -0.47 -27.06
N VAL A 12 13.86 0.18 -27.85
CA VAL A 12 15.10 -0.43 -28.40
C VAL A 12 16.23 -0.41 -27.36
N VAL A 13 16.42 0.72 -26.69
CA VAL A 13 17.51 1.01 -25.75
C VAL A 13 17.18 0.55 -24.32
N LEU A 14 15.93 0.67 -23.88
CA LEU A 14 15.47 0.35 -22.53
C LEU A 14 16.30 1.11 -21.46
N PRO A 15 16.20 2.45 -21.40
CA PRO A 15 16.93 3.27 -20.45
C PRO A 15 16.46 3.06 -19.00
N PRO A 16 17.23 3.48 -17.97
CA PRO A 16 16.88 3.28 -16.56
C PRO A 16 15.59 4.00 -16.13
N LYS A 17 15.29 5.15 -16.76
CA LYS A 17 14.06 5.91 -16.51
C LYS A 17 13.12 5.68 -17.68
N LEU A 18 12.09 4.87 -17.46
CA LEU A 18 11.08 4.53 -18.45
C LEU A 18 9.84 5.43 -18.30
N PRO A 19 9.06 5.62 -19.37
CA PRO A 19 7.77 6.31 -19.26
C PRO A 19 6.88 5.55 -18.27
N GLY A 20 6.18 6.21 -17.35
CA GLY A 20 5.24 5.54 -16.44
C GLY A 20 3.87 5.21 -17.04
N ARG A 21 3.72 5.36 -18.36
CA ARG A 21 2.47 5.26 -19.14
C ARG A 21 2.73 4.68 -20.52
N ARG A 22 1.77 3.95 -21.08
CA ARG A 22 1.82 3.39 -22.45
C ARG A 22 1.88 4.47 -23.54
N ASP A 23 2.64 4.20 -24.61
CA ASP A 23 2.74 5.07 -25.79
C ASP A 23 1.41 5.23 -26.54
N GLY A 24 1.16 6.44 -27.07
CA GLY A 24 -0.13 6.84 -27.64
C GLY A 24 -0.43 6.35 -29.07
N ASP A 25 0.58 6.17 -29.93
CA ASP A 25 0.42 5.77 -31.34
C ASP A 25 1.31 4.56 -31.67
N ILE A 26 0.86 3.40 -31.21
CA ILE A 26 1.58 2.12 -31.35
C ILE A 26 1.75 1.75 -32.82
N GLU A 27 0.74 1.97 -33.66
CA GLU A 27 0.81 1.66 -35.09
C GLU A 27 1.93 2.45 -35.81
N ARG A 28 2.14 3.71 -35.41
CA ARG A 28 3.22 4.53 -35.97
C ARG A 28 4.59 4.08 -35.47
N LEU A 29 4.68 3.72 -34.20
CA LEU A 29 5.89 3.17 -33.58
C LEU A 29 6.32 1.85 -34.23
N GLU A 30 5.37 0.92 -34.44
CA GLU A 30 5.62 -0.36 -35.11
C GLU A 30 6.13 -0.17 -36.54
N ARG A 31 5.51 0.71 -37.31
CA ARG A 31 5.97 1.05 -38.68
C ARG A 31 7.35 1.68 -38.71
N ASP A 32 7.66 2.54 -37.74
CA ASP A 32 8.95 3.23 -37.65
C ASP A 32 10.08 2.25 -37.28
N ILE A 33 9.79 1.23 -36.46
CA ILE A 33 10.71 0.13 -36.18
C ILE A 33 10.88 -0.77 -37.42
N LEU A 34 9.79 -1.08 -38.14
CA LEU A 34 9.80 -1.92 -39.34
C LEU A 34 10.58 -1.29 -40.50
N SER A 35 10.40 0.01 -40.76
CA SER A 35 11.11 0.71 -41.85
C SER A 35 12.63 0.65 -41.70
N ARG A 36 13.12 0.48 -40.46
CA ARG A 36 14.54 0.34 -40.14
C ARG A 36 15.07 -1.10 -40.25
N LEU A 37 14.20 -2.09 -40.49
CA LEU A 37 14.53 -3.52 -40.47
C LEU A 37 14.15 -4.30 -41.74
N ALA A 38 13.60 -3.64 -42.76
CA ALA A 38 13.17 -4.33 -43.98
C ALA A 38 14.31 -5.05 -44.70
N VAL A 39 14.14 -6.37 -44.89
CA VAL A 39 14.93 -7.25 -45.77
C VAL A 39 13.93 -8.18 -46.47
N ASN A 40 14.08 -8.35 -47.79
CA ASN A 40 13.27 -9.27 -48.61
C ASN A 40 14.13 -10.44 -49.08
N SER A 41 13.64 -11.67 -48.95
CA SER A 41 13.91 -12.77 -49.90
C SER A 41 12.95 -13.94 -49.69
N SER A 42 12.63 -14.61 -50.79
CA SER A 42 11.77 -15.79 -50.93
C SER A 42 12.62 -17.04 -51.11
N ASP A 43 12.25 -18.14 -50.45
CA ASP A 43 12.63 -19.49 -50.88
C ASP A 43 11.34 -20.33 -51.01
N GLU A 44 11.28 -21.12 -52.08
CA GLU A 44 10.20 -22.05 -52.39
C GLU A 44 10.38 -23.33 -51.57
N SER A 45 9.40 -23.64 -50.73
CA SER A 45 9.28 -24.88 -49.96
C SER A 45 7.91 -25.48 -50.22
N ASP A 46 7.84 -26.81 -50.43
CA ASP A 46 6.60 -27.55 -50.69
C ASP A 46 5.65 -27.63 -49.48
N ALA A 47 6.10 -27.15 -48.31
CA ALA A 47 5.32 -27.08 -47.08
C ALA A 47 5.47 -25.72 -46.39
N VAL A 48 4.40 -25.29 -45.72
CA VAL A 48 4.32 -24.07 -44.92
C VAL A 48 4.44 -24.42 -43.45
N VAL A 49 5.46 -23.85 -42.78
CA VAL A 49 5.71 -24.03 -41.35
C VAL A 49 5.12 -22.87 -40.55
N PHE A 50 4.24 -23.20 -39.62
CA PHE A 50 3.67 -22.29 -38.63
C PHE A 50 4.50 -22.33 -37.35
N GLU A 51 4.98 -21.17 -36.90
CA GLU A 51 5.71 -21.01 -35.65
C GLU A 51 4.92 -20.09 -34.71
N ALA A 52 4.55 -20.60 -33.52
CA ALA A 52 3.87 -19.83 -32.49
C ALA A 52 4.77 -19.59 -31.29
N PHE A 53 4.77 -18.35 -30.81
CA PHE A 53 5.44 -17.96 -29.58
C PHE A 53 4.78 -16.75 -28.94
N GLU A 54 5.03 -16.58 -27.65
CA GLU A 54 4.52 -15.48 -26.85
C GLU A 54 5.28 -14.18 -27.13
N ALA A 55 4.55 -13.09 -27.34
CA ALA A 55 5.12 -11.77 -27.59
C ALA A 55 5.41 -10.98 -26.30
N SER A 56 4.81 -11.38 -25.17
CA SER A 56 4.98 -10.70 -23.88
C SER A 56 4.85 -11.70 -22.73
N PRO A 57 5.78 -11.68 -21.77
CA PRO A 57 5.68 -12.48 -20.55
C PRO A 57 4.59 -11.92 -19.61
N SER A 58 4.22 -12.69 -18.59
CA SER A 58 3.34 -12.18 -17.53
C SER A 58 4.07 -11.15 -16.67
N SER A 59 3.34 -10.20 -16.08
CA SER A 59 3.94 -9.18 -15.21
C SER A 59 4.60 -9.81 -13.98
N ARG A 60 4.08 -10.95 -13.50
CA ARG A 60 4.70 -11.75 -12.45
C ARG A 60 6.09 -12.24 -12.85
N ASP A 61 6.24 -12.83 -14.03
CA ASP A 61 7.51 -13.37 -14.50
C ASP A 61 8.53 -12.26 -14.75
N VAL A 62 8.08 -11.09 -15.24
CA VAL A 62 8.93 -9.90 -15.41
C VAL A 62 9.46 -9.41 -14.08
N LEU A 63 8.57 -9.22 -13.09
CA LEU A 63 8.94 -8.70 -11.77
C LEU A 63 9.78 -9.69 -10.95
N ALA A 64 9.61 -11.00 -11.18
CA ALA A 64 10.40 -12.05 -10.53
C ALA A 64 11.80 -12.23 -11.15
N ALA A 65 12.04 -11.71 -12.36
CA ALA A 65 13.32 -11.88 -13.03
C ALA A 65 14.39 -10.92 -12.46
N GLU A 66 15.48 -11.46 -11.92
CA GLU A 66 16.58 -10.65 -11.33
C GLU A 66 17.36 -9.80 -12.36
N ASP A 67 17.43 -10.22 -13.63
CA ASP A 67 18.12 -9.46 -14.70
C ASP A 67 17.46 -9.62 -16.08
N ALA A 68 17.23 -10.85 -16.53
CA ALA A 68 16.60 -11.11 -17.82
C ALA A 68 15.95 -12.49 -17.87
N LEU A 69 14.79 -12.58 -18.51
CA LEU A 69 14.11 -13.83 -18.81
C LEU A 69 14.90 -14.62 -19.87
N ARG A 70 15.17 -15.90 -19.61
CA ARG A 70 15.68 -16.82 -20.63
C ARG A 70 14.49 -17.47 -21.31
N TRP A 71 14.36 -17.24 -22.62
CA TRP A 71 13.17 -17.62 -23.35
C TRP A 71 13.51 -18.23 -24.70
N ASP A 72 12.85 -19.33 -25.05
CA ASP A 72 13.07 -20.09 -26.28
C ASP A 72 11.97 -19.82 -27.31
N PHE A 73 12.37 -19.69 -28.58
CA PHE A 73 11.49 -19.35 -29.70
C PHE A 73 11.75 -20.26 -30.91
N PRO A 74 10.72 -20.80 -31.58
CA PRO A 74 9.31 -20.72 -31.20
C PRO A 74 8.98 -21.64 -30.03
N GLY A 75 7.82 -21.41 -29.40
CA GLY A 75 7.29 -22.28 -28.35
C GLY A 75 6.63 -23.54 -28.91
N ARG A 76 6.05 -23.45 -30.11
CA ARG A 76 5.40 -24.55 -30.82
C ARG A 76 5.53 -24.37 -32.33
N ALA A 77 5.66 -25.45 -33.08
CA ALA A 77 5.72 -25.43 -34.53
C ALA A 77 4.92 -26.57 -35.16
N ALA A 78 4.28 -26.29 -36.29
CA ALA A 78 3.48 -27.23 -37.07
C ALA A 78 3.70 -26.97 -38.56
N GLN A 79 3.51 -27.96 -39.42
CA GLN A 79 3.62 -27.79 -40.87
C GLN A 79 2.40 -28.36 -41.59
N ILE A 80 2.06 -27.73 -42.71
CA ILE A 80 1.05 -28.25 -43.65
C ILE A 80 1.59 -28.17 -45.09
N PRO A 81 1.16 -29.04 -46.01
CA PRO A 81 1.55 -28.95 -47.41
C PRO A 81 1.13 -27.61 -48.04
N LEU A 82 1.95 -27.07 -48.94
CA LEU A 82 1.68 -25.80 -49.62
C LEU A 82 0.35 -25.83 -50.40
N ALA A 83 0.02 -26.98 -50.98
CA ALA A 83 -1.26 -27.19 -51.67
C ALA A 83 -2.47 -27.02 -50.73
N VAL A 84 -2.36 -27.51 -49.49
CA VAL A 84 -3.41 -27.38 -48.47
C VAL A 84 -3.48 -25.95 -47.95
N PHE A 85 -2.33 -25.32 -47.69
CA PHE A 85 -2.28 -23.91 -47.27
C PHE A 85 -2.88 -22.97 -48.33
N SER A 86 -2.67 -23.29 -49.61
CA SER A 86 -3.18 -22.49 -50.74
C SER A 86 -4.68 -22.66 -50.99
N ASP A 87 -5.36 -23.53 -50.23
CA ASP A 87 -6.83 -23.61 -50.25
C ASP A 87 -7.43 -22.28 -49.78
N LYS A 88 -8.20 -21.67 -50.67
CA LYS A 88 -8.87 -20.39 -50.44
C LYS A 88 -9.78 -20.43 -49.21
N LEU A 89 -10.51 -21.53 -48.98
CA LEU A 89 -11.41 -21.64 -47.84
C LEU A 89 -10.62 -21.67 -46.52
N LEU A 90 -9.53 -22.44 -46.47
CA LEU A 90 -8.67 -22.50 -45.28
C LEU A 90 -8.06 -21.13 -44.96
N MET A 91 -7.55 -20.43 -45.97
CA MET A 91 -7.00 -19.08 -45.79
C MET A 91 -8.05 -18.08 -45.29
N GLU A 92 -9.27 -18.13 -45.82
CA GLU A 92 -10.38 -17.28 -45.37
C GLU A 92 -10.73 -17.56 -43.91
N GLN A 93 -10.85 -18.82 -43.51
CA GLN A 93 -11.15 -19.20 -42.13
C GLN A 93 -10.02 -18.84 -41.17
N LEU A 94 -8.76 -19.07 -41.57
CA LEU A 94 -7.59 -18.70 -40.77
C LEU A 94 -7.52 -17.18 -40.57
N ALA A 95 -7.78 -16.38 -41.61
CA ALA A 95 -7.81 -14.93 -41.51
C ALA A 95 -8.93 -14.44 -40.58
N VAL A 96 -10.14 -15.02 -40.68
CA VAL A 96 -11.27 -14.72 -39.79
C VAL A 96 -10.90 -15.07 -38.34
N PHE A 97 -10.32 -16.25 -38.13
CA PHE A 97 -9.86 -16.68 -36.80
C PHE A 97 -8.85 -15.70 -36.20
N MET A 98 -7.83 -15.29 -36.97
CA MET A 98 -6.81 -14.36 -36.48
C MET A 98 -7.37 -12.97 -36.17
N ASP A 99 -8.32 -12.46 -36.95
CA ASP A 99 -8.99 -11.17 -36.67
C ASP A 99 -9.87 -11.26 -35.41
N GLN A 100 -10.61 -12.36 -35.24
CA GLN A 100 -11.40 -12.61 -34.04
C GLN A 100 -10.50 -12.74 -32.80
N ALA A 101 -9.51 -13.61 -32.85
CA ALA A 101 -8.55 -13.85 -31.77
C ALA A 101 -7.77 -12.58 -31.37
N GLY A 102 -7.46 -11.71 -32.33
CA GLY A 102 -6.78 -10.44 -32.09
C GLY A 102 -7.70 -9.30 -31.61
N SER A 103 -9.02 -9.43 -31.75
CA SER A 103 -9.97 -8.34 -31.49
C SER A 103 -10.96 -8.60 -30.36
N GLU A 104 -11.17 -9.86 -29.99
CA GLU A 104 -12.05 -10.28 -28.91
C GLU A 104 -11.25 -10.56 -27.64
N GLN A 105 -11.79 -10.13 -26.50
CA GLN A 105 -11.21 -10.43 -25.19
C GLN A 105 -12.04 -11.54 -24.57
N LEU A 106 -11.41 -12.69 -24.35
CA LEU A 106 -12.05 -13.85 -23.73
C LEU A 106 -11.59 -13.92 -22.27
N ASP A 107 -12.53 -13.83 -21.33
CA ASP A 107 -12.27 -13.78 -19.89
C ASP A 107 -11.45 -14.97 -19.36
N ARG A 108 -11.52 -16.13 -20.04
CA ARG A 108 -10.73 -17.33 -19.70
C ARG A 108 -9.24 -17.19 -20.01
N PHE A 109 -8.87 -16.37 -20.99
CA PHE A 109 -7.48 -16.11 -21.38
C PHE A 109 -6.94 -14.78 -20.81
N MET A 110 -7.75 -14.02 -20.10
CA MET A 110 -7.31 -12.83 -19.38
C MET A 110 -6.54 -13.22 -18.12
N ALA A 111 -5.48 -12.47 -17.81
CA ALA A 111 -4.83 -12.54 -16.52
C ALA A 111 -5.84 -12.24 -15.39
N ARG A 112 -5.56 -12.75 -14.19
CA ARG A 112 -6.46 -12.63 -13.04
C ARG A 112 -5.74 -11.96 -11.88
N ALA A 113 -6.42 -11.02 -11.23
CA ALA A 113 -5.99 -10.41 -9.97
C ALA A 113 -6.97 -10.79 -8.85
N ARG A 114 -6.47 -10.93 -7.63
CA ARG A 114 -7.31 -11.17 -6.45
C ARG A 114 -7.58 -9.85 -5.73
N LYS A 115 -8.85 -9.52 -5.53
CA LYS A 115 -9.27 -8.35 -4.74
C LYS A 115 -10.53 -8.69 -3.95
N ALA A 116 -10.53 -8.38 -2.66
CA ALA A 116 -11.61 -8.71 -1.72
C ALA A 116 -12.05 -10.19 -1.85
N GLY A 117 -11.07 -11.10 -1.89
CA GLY A 117 -11.31 -12.54 -2.05
C GLY A 117 -11.66 -13.01 -3.47
N VAL A 118 -12.06 -12.12 -4.39
CA VAL A 118 -12.53 -12.46 -5.75
C VAL A 118 -11.43 -12.38 -6.80
N SER A 119 -11.47 -13.31 -7.77
CA SER A 119 -10.60 -13.34 -8.94
C SER A 119 -11.21 -12.58 -10.12
N ILE A 120 -10.64 -11.41 -10.45
CA ILE A 120 -11.17 -10.48 -11.44
C ILE A 120 -10.22 -10.42 -12.65
N PRO A 121 -10.74 -10.29 -13.89
CA PRO A 121 -9.92 -10.04 -15.07
C PRO A 121 -9.02 -8.81 -14.91
N GLU A 122 -7.71 -9.00 -14.99
CA GLU A 122 -6.69 -7.96 -14.94
C GLU A 122 -6.32 -7.55 -16.36
N THR A 123 -6.89 -6.43 -16.80
CA THR A 123 -6.70 -5.93 -18.17
C THR A 123 -5.35 -5.26 -18.41
N ARG A 124 -4.54 -5.07 -17.37
CA ARG A 124 -3.21 -4.47 -17.43
C ARG A 124 -2.10 -5.49 -17.67
N ASP A 125 -2.35 -6.78 -17.47
CA ASP A 125 -1.36 -7.82 -17.67
C ASP A 125 -1.44 -8.45 -19.07
N SER A 126 -0.46 -9.28 -19.43
CA SER A 126 -0.41 -10.02 -20.70
C SER A 126 -1.48 -11.11 -20.72
N ALA A 127 -2.16 -11.26 -21.85
CA ALA A 127 -3.13 -12.34 -22.05
C ALA A 127 -2.41 -13.69 -22.20
N ASN A 128 -3.07 -14.77 -21.75
CA ASN A 128 -2.58 -16.13 -21.91
C ASN A 128 -2.62 -16.53 -23.40
N PRO A 129 -1.52 -17.05 -23.98
CA PRO A 129 -1.43 -17.39 -25.40
C PRO A 129 -2.21 -18.64 -25.80
N ALA A 130 -2.85 -19.35 -24.87
CA ALA A 130 -3.49 -20.65 -25.10
C ALA A 130 -4.50 -20.66 -26.26
N LEU A 131 -5.15 -19.54 -26.56
CA LEU A 131 -6.00 -19.44 -27.76
C LEU A 131 -5.24 -19.75 -29.06
N VAL A 132 -3.98 -19.33 -29.15
CA VAL A 132 -3.11 -19.64 -30.29
C VAL A 132 -2.38 -20.96 -30.04
N SER A 133 -1.70 -21.08 -28.90
CA SER A 133 -0.77 -22.20 -28.66
C SER A 133 -1.47 -23.52 -28.34
N GLN A 134 -2.68 -23.52 -27.76
CA GLN A 134 -3.42 -24.72 -27.33
C GLN A 134 -4.71 -24.95 -28.12
N MET A 135 -5.07 -24.08 -29.05
CA MET A 135 -6.24 -24.26 -29.91
C MET A 135 -5.91 -24.17 -31.39
N LEU A 136 -5.36 -23.05 -31.87
CA LEU A 136 -4.98 -22.92 -33.29
C LEU A 136 -3.87 -23.91 -33.70
N MET A 137 -2.78 -23.99 -32.94
CA MET A 137 -1.64 -24.84 -33.29
C MET A 137 -2.00 -26.34 -33.36
N PRO A 138 -2.76 -26.93 -32.40
CA PRO A 138 -3.28 -28.29 -32.56
C PRO A 138 -4.14 -28.51 -33.81
N MET A 139 -4.97 -27.53 -34.19
CA MET A 139 -5.78 -27.65 -35.42
C MET A 139 -4.90 -27.71 -36.66
N ILE A 140 -3.84 -26.88 -36.71
CA ILE A 140 -2.87 -26.90 -37.81
C ILE A 140 -2.11 -28.23 -37.83
N GLU A 141 -1.69 -28.75 -36.67
CA GLU A 141 -1.05 -30.06 -36.56
C GLU A 141 -1.95 -31.21 -37.02
N ALA A 142 -3.25 -31.13 -36.77
CA ALA A 142 -4.22 -32.14 -37.22
C ALA A 142 -4.44 -32.11 -38.74
N ILE A 143 -4.31 -30.94 -39.38
CA ILE A 143 -4.39 -30.79 -40.84
C ILE A 143 -3.11 -31.28 -41.53
N GLY A 144 -1.96 -31.13 -40.88
CA GLY A 144 -0.67 -31.58 -41.39
C GLY A 144 0.09 -32.45 -40.39
N SER A 145 1.18 -31.93 -39.85
CA SER A 145 1.98 -32.64 -38.86
C SER A 145 2.72 -31.71 -37.91
N SER A 146 3.11 -32.24 -36.75
CA SER A 146 4.09 -31.58 -35.87
C SER A 146 5.46 -31.56 -36.56
N VAL A 147 6.23 -30.48 -36.37
CA VAL A 147 7.59 -30.34 -36.89
C VAL A 147 8.51 -29.80 -35.80
N ASP A 148 9.70 -30.36 -35.69
CA ASP A 148 10.74 -29.79 -34.82
C ASP A 148 11.56 -28.77 -35.61
N VAL A 149 11.67 -27.57 -35.06
CA VAL A 149 12.39 -26.46 -35.69
C VAL A 149 13.49 -25.95 -34.76
N PRO A 150 14.64 -25.48 -35.31
CA PRO A 150 15.73 -24.99 -34.49
C PRO A 150 15.30 -23.84 -33.58
N ARG A 151 15.38 -24.09 -32.26
CA ARG A 151 14.98 -23.11 -31.24
C ARG A 151 16.04 -22.05 -31.01
N LEU A 152 15.58 -20.81 -30.93
CA LEU A 152 16.35 -19.64 -30.60
C LEU A 152 16.16 -19.26 -29.13
N ARG A 153 17.22 -19.43 -28.33
CA ARG A 153 17.24 -18.93 -26.95
C ARG A 153 17.64 -17.45 -26.89
N LYS A 154 16.80 -16.61 -26.29
CA LYS A 154 17.07 -15.19 -26.05
C LYS A 154 17.02 -14.83 -24.58
N ARG A 155 17.87 -13.86 -24.21
CA ARG A 155 17.73 -13.10 -22.96
C ARG A 155 16.83 -11.89 -23.24
N VAL A 156 15.63 -11.91 -22.68
CA VAL A 156 14.60 -10.88 -22.86
C VAL A 156 14.57 -10.04 -21.60
N ARG A 157 14.80 -8.73 -21.78
CA ARG A 157 14.61 -7.72 -20.74
C ARG A 157 13.32 -6.98 -21.03
N ASP A 158 12.44 -6.98 -20.05
CA ASP A 158 11.15 -6.29 -20.02
C ASP A 158 10.98 -5.67 -18.62
N ASP A 159 10.01 -4.78 -18.46
CA ASP A 159 9.67 -4.13 -17.19
C ASP A 159 8.17 -3.81 -17.17
N ALA A 160 7.57 -3.76 -15.98
CA ALA A 160 6.16 -3.45 -15.76
C ALA A 160 6.03 -2.31 -14.75
N SER A 161 6.13 -1.07 -15.25
CA SER A 161 6.08 0.15 -14.43
C SER A 161 4.75 0.89 -14.60
N ILE A 162 4.15 1.29 -13.49
CA ILE A 162 2.87 2.03 -13.50
C ILE A 162 2.95 3.25 -12.59
N CYS A 163 2.68 4.42 -13.15
CA CYS A 163 2.60 5.67 -12.38
C CYS A 163 1.38 6.48 -12.84
N ASN A 164 0.33 6.50 -12.02
CA ASN A 164 -0.93 7.23 -12.27
C ASN A 164 -1.52 7.00 -13.68
N ALA A 165 -1.41 5.77 -14.19
CA ALA A 165 -1.86 5.41 -15.54
C ALA A 165 -2.87 4.26 -15.53
N ASP A 166 -3.71 4.20 -16.57
CA ASP A 166 -4.69 3.12 -16.77
C ASP A 166 -4.03 1.79 -17.15
N GLN A 167 -2.88 1.86 -17.82
CA GLN A 167 -2.09 0.73 -18.30
C GLN A 167 -0.62 0.96 -17.94
N PRO A 168 0.09 -0.09 -17.47
CA PRO A 168 1.51 0.03 -17.20
C PRO A 168 2.27 0.31 -18.50
N TRP A 169 3.41 0.97 -18.38
CA TRP A 169 4.42 0.90 -19.41
C TRP A 169 5.05 -0.48 -19.37
N ARG A 170 5.11 -1.12 -20.55
CA ARG A 170 5.85 -2.34 -20.81
C ARG A 170 6.64 -2.17 -22.10
N ARG A 171 7.69 -2.96 -22.27
CA ARG A 171 8.42 -2.95 -23.53
C ARG A 171 7.51 -3.41 -24.66
N LEU A 172 7.59 -2.73 -25.81
CA LEU A 172 6.73 -3.04 -26.95
C LEU A 172 6.90 -4.51 -27.37
N PRO A 173 5.84 -5.33 -27.30
CA PRO A 173 5.90 -6.77 -27.61
C PRO A 173 6.38 -7.03 -29.04
N PHE A 174 5.95 -6.16 -29.96
CA PHE A 174 6.32 -6.18 -31.36
C PHE A 174 7.84 -6.12 -31.59
N TRP A 175 8.58 -5.41 -30.74
CA TRP A 175 10.05 -5.37 -30.84
C TRP A 175 10.70 -6.73 -30.57
N LEU A 176 10.15 -7.51 -29.63
CA LEU A 176 10.60 -8.87 -29.38
C LEU A 176 10.28 -9.76 -30.59
N VAL A 177 9.04 -9.70 -31.07
CA VAL A 177 8.57 -10.46 -32.25
C VAL A 177 9.50 -10.21 -33.43
N LEU A 178 9.78 -8.95 -33.74
CA LEU A 178 10.63 -8.58 -34.87
C LEU A 178 12.08 -9.05 -34.69
N ARG A 179 12.63 -8.91 -33.48
CA ARG A 179 13.97 -9.46 -33.17
C ARG A 179 14.02 -10.96 -33.38
N VAL A 180 12.99 -11.70 -32.99
CA VAL A 180 12.87 -13.16 -33.17
C VAL A 180 12.74 -13.48 -34.65
N ALA A 181 11.77 -12.89 -35.35
CA ALA A 181 11.51 -13.11 -36.76
C ALA A 181 12.73 -12.85 -37.64
N VAL A 182 13.38 -11.69 -37.49
CA VAL A 182 14.58 -11.34 -38.28
C VAL A 182 15.73 -12.31 -38.02
N GLN A 183 15.96 -12.70 -36.76
CA GLN A 183 17.01 -13.65 -36.46
C GLN A 183 16.70 -15.06 -37.01
N ARG A 184 15.45 -15.51 -36.87
CA ARG A 184 14.98 -16.79 -37.42
C ARG A 184 15.17 -16.80 -38.94
N HIS A 185 14.70 -15.78 -39.62
CA HIS A 185 14.85 -15.63 -41.07
C HIS A 185 16.31 -15.68 -41.51
N LEU A 186 17.19 -14.87 -40.91
CA LEU A 186 18.63 -14.87 -41.25
C LEU A 186 19.30 -16.23 -40.98
N CYS A 187 18.91 -16.94 -39.92
CA CYS A 187 19.42 -18.28 -39.63
C CYS A 187 18.89 -19.33 -40.61
N LEU A 188 17.66 -19.20 -41.09
CA LEU A 188 17.09 -20.08 -42.12
C LEU A 188 17.79 -19.87 -43.47
N THR A 189 18.02 -18.61 -43.86
CA THR A 189 18.64 -18.27 -45.15
C THR A 189 20.15 -18.54 -45.20
N PHE A 190 20.89 -18.23 -44.13
CA PHE A 190 22.36 -18.29 -44.15
C PHE A 190 22.95 -19.38 -43.24
N GLY A 191 22.11 -20.20 -42.60
CA GLY A 191 22.50 -21.13 -41.55
C GLY A 191 22.73 -20.46 -40.19
N ASN A 192 22.70 -21.24 -39.11
CA ASN A 192 22.71 -20.73 -37.73
C ASN A 192 23.93 -19.87 -37.38
N GLY A 193 25.12 -20.24 -37.86
CA GLY A 193 26.36 -19.51 -37.58
C GLY A 193 26.41 -18.14 -38.28
N LYS A 194 26.36 -18.15 -39.62
CA LYS A 194 26.40 -16.91 -40.43
C LYS A 194 25.17 -16.04 -40.19
N GLY A 195 23.97 -16.62 -40.10
CA GLY A 195 22.74 -15.90 -39.80
C GLY A 195 22.76 -15.19 -38.45
N ARG A 196 23.34 -15.81 -37.40
CA ARG A 196 23.57 -15.16 -36.11
C ARG A 196 24.55 -13.99 -36.22
N ALA A 197 25.58 -14.09 -37.05
CA ALA A 197 26.50 -12.98 -37.32
C ALA A 197 25.76 -11.82 -37.99
N CYS A 198 25.05 -12.08 -39.10
CA CYS A 198 24.25 -11.10 -39.83
C CYS A 198 23.25 -10.38 -38.90
N TYR A 199 22.54 -11.12 -38.04
CA TYR A 199 21.59 -10.54 -37.09
C TYR A 199 22.26 -9.55 -36.11
N LYS A 200 23.46 -9.88 -35.61
CA LYS A 200 24.17 -9.02 -34.66
C LYS A 200 24.68 -7.76 -35.33
N PHE A 201 25.24 -7.87 -36.54
CA PHE A 201 25.64 -6.71 -37.34
C PHE A 201 24.44 -5.82 -37.67
N LEU A 202 23.31 -6.40 -38.07
CA LEU A 202 22.06 -5.67 -38.32
C LEU A 202 21.57 -4.91 -37.08
N LEU A 203 21.63 -5.52 -35.90
CA LEU A 203 21.30 -4.80 -34.65
C LEU A 203 22.26 -3.65 -34.36
N CYS A 204 23.56 -3.80 -34.64
CA CYS A 204 24.53 -2.70 -34.50
C CYS A 204 24.22 -1.58 -35.51
N ALA A 205 23.88 -1.91 -36.75
CA ALA A 205 23.48 -0.95 -37.77
C ALA A 205 22.20 -0.20 -37.40
N LEU A 206 21.20 -0.90 -36.86
CA LEU A 206 19.98 -0.27 -36.34
C LEU A 206 20.28 0.71 -35.20
N LEU A 207 21.16 0.32 -34.26
CA LEU A 207 21.54 1.19 -33.16
C LEU A 207 22.37 2.40 -33.63
N ALA A 208 23.22 2.22 -34.63
CA ALA A 208 24.00 3.31 -35.22
C ALA A 208 23.12 4.33 -35.95
N ARG A 209 22.16 3.86 -36.78
CA ARG A 209 21.16 4.76 -37.40
C ARG A 209 20.31 5.47 -36.37
N LEU A 210 19.83 4.75 -35.35
CA LEU A 210 19.08 5.37 -34.26
C LEU A 210 19.92 6.40 -33.50
N LEU A 211 21.23 6.15 -33.35
CA LEU A 211 22.15 7.07 -32.69
C LEU A 211 22.31 8.36 -33.48
N GLU A 212 22.43 8.27 -34.81
CA GLU A 212 22.44 9.43 -35.71
C GLU A 212 21.13 10.21 -35.63
N ASP A 213 19.98 9.52 -35.68
CA ASP A 213 18.66 10.15 -35.56
C ASP A 213 18.48 10.89 -34.21
N CYS A 214 19.04 10.35 -33.12
CA CYS A 214 18.92 10.92 -31.78
C CYS A 214 19.92 12.05 -31.50
N ALA A 215 21.09 12.03 -32.14
CA ALA A 215 22.14 13.01 -31.93
C ALA A 215 21.66 14.43 -32.29
N GLY A 216 21.68 15.33 -31.31
CA GLY A 216 21.18 16.71 -31.45
C GLY A 216 19.65 16.88 -31.36
N ASN A 217 18.89 15.78 -31.36
CA ASN A 217 17.42 15.81 -31.30
C ASN A 217 16.84 15.37 -29.94
N LEU A 218 17.59 14.55 -29.17
CA LEU A 218 17.22 14.09 -27.84
C LEU A 218 18.20 14.61 -26.77
N ALA A 219 17.79 14.52 -25.50
CA ALA A 219 18.63 14.86 -24.36
C ALA A 219 19.99 14.13 -24.42
N PRO A 220 21.12 14.81 -24.14
CA PRO A 220 22.47 14.23 -24.26
C PRO A 220 22.63 12.89 -23.54
N GLU A 221 21.99 12.72 -22.38
CA GLU A 221 22.04 11.52 -21.55
C GLU A 221 21.53 10.29 -22.30
N LEU A 222 20.41 10.41 -23.03
CA LEU A 222 19.84 9.32 -23.82
C LEU A 222 20.75 8.94 -24.99
N THR A 223 21.34 9.95 -25.65
CA THR A 223 22.29 9.76 -26.75
C THR A 223 23.56 9.05 -26.25
N ILE A 224 24.07 9.40 -25.06
CA ILE A 224 25.22 8.72 -24.44
C ILE A 224 24.89 7.27 -24.09
N LEU A 225 23.72 7.00 -23.53
CA LEU A 225 23.28 5.64 -23.21
C LEU A 225 23.20 4.76 -24.45
N LEU A 226 22.64 5.30 -25.54
CA LEU A 226 22.55 4.62 -26.84
C LEU A 226 23.95 4.38 -27.44
N ARG A 227 24.83 5.38 -27.41
CA ARG A 227 26.24 5.26 -27.82
C ARG A 227 26.95 4.16 -27.04
N ALA A 228 26.86 4.17 -25.71
CA ALA A 228 27.46 3.15 -24.85
C ALA A 228 26.90 1.75 -25.14
N LYS A 229 25.61 1.64 -25.47
CA LYS A 229 24.97 0.38 -25.85
C LYS A 229 25.50 -0.15 -27.19
N LEU A 230 25.71 0.72 -28.17
CA LEU A 230 26.34 0.38 -29.45
C LEU A 230 27.79 -0.08 -29.25
N CYS A 231 28.64 0.71 -28.58
CA CYS A 231 30.04 0.36 -28.34
C CYS A 231 30.19 -0.99 -27.62
N ARG A 232 29.40 -1.23 -26.57
CA ARG A 232 29.40 -2.53 -25.85
C ARG A 232 28.98 -3.69 -26.75
N ARG A 233 28.11 -3.48 -27.74
CA ARG A 233 27.70 -4.53 -28.68
C ARG A 233 28.77 -4.79 -29.74
N LEU A 234 29.46 -3.75 -30.21
CA LEU A 234 30.60 -3.90 -31.12
C LEU A 234 31.74 -4.68 -30.44
N ALA A 235 32.09 -4.34 -29.19
CA ALA A 235 33.07 -5.12 -28.43
C ALA A 235 32.67 -6.60 -28.26
N LYS A 236 31.38 -6.87 -27.96
CA LYS A 236 30.87 -8.25 -27.91
C LYS A 236 30.96 -8.96 -29.26
N LEU A 237 30.72 -8.23 -30.35
CA LEU A 237 30.78 -8.75 -31.72
C LEU A 237 32.20 -9.16 -32.09
N GLU A 238 33.20 -8.36 -31.72
CA GLU A 238 34.62 -8.69 -31.88
C GLU A 238 35.00 -9.95 -31.09
N MET A 239 34.56 -10.05 -29.84
CA MET A 239 34.76 -11.26 -29.03
C MET A 239 34.09 -12.49 -29.64
N ASP A 240 32.86 -12.35 -30.18
CA ASP A 240 32.17 -13.43 -30.90
C ASP A 240 32.92 -13.82 -32.17
N ALA A 241 33.44 -12.86 -32.93
CA ALA A 241 34.23 -13.10 -34.14
C ALA A 241 35.53 -13.87 -33.85
N ALA A 242 36.22 -13.52 -32.75
CA ALA A 242 37.42 -14.22 -32.31
C ALA A 242 37.14 -15.70 -31.95
N LYS A 243 35.98 -15.96 -31.34
CA LYS A 243 35.54 -17.31 -30.92
C LYS A 243 34.80 -18.09 -32.00
N ALA A 244 34.54 -17.50 -33.17
CA ALA A 244 33.77 -18.15 -34.23
C ALA A 244 34.55 -19.32 -34.87
N PRO A 245 33.86 -20.41 -35.27
CA PRO A 245 34.46 -21.47 -36.09
C PRO A 245 35.07 -20.93 -37.40
N PRO A 246 36.12 -21.57 -37.96
CA PRO A 246 36.84 -21.08 -39.14
C PRO A 246 35.91 -20.83 -40.35
N GLU A 247 34.91 -21.69 -40.56
CA GLU A 247 33.84 -21.59 -41.56
C GLU A 247 33.00 -20.29 -41.48
N HIS A 248 32.93 -19.65 -40.31
CA HIS A 248 32.14 -18.45 -40.05
C HIS A 248 32.99 -17.18 -39.99
N LYS A 249 34.32 -17.30 -39.78
CA LYS A 249 35.22 -16.15 -39.64
C LYS A 249 35.25 -15.24 -40.88
N SER A 250 35.14 -15.80 -42.08
CA SER A 250 35.09 -15.03 -43.32
C SER A 250 33.88 -14.09 -43.39
N ALA A 251 32.70 -14.57 -42.97
CA ALA A 251 31.48 -13.77 -42.92
C ALA A 251 31.59 -12.62 -41.91
N TYR A 252 32.21 -12.85 -40.74
CA TYR A 252 32.47 -11.80 -39.76
C TYR A 252 33.42 -10.72 -40.30
N ARG A 253 34.49 -11.10 -41.00
CA ARG A 253 35.42 -10.14 -41.63
C ARG A 253 34.72 -9.29 -42.67
N GLN A 254 34.03 -9.93 -43.63
CA GLN A 254 33.34 -9.23 -44.72
C GLN A 254 32.26 -8.25 -44.21
N LEU A 255 31.49 -8.65 -43.20
CA LEU A 255 30.52 -7.78 -42.55
C LEU A 255 31.19 -6.65 -41.76
N SER A 256 32.32 -6.92 -41.10
CA SER A 256 33.10 -5.89 -40.39
C SER A 256 33.64 -4.85 -41.37
N ASP A 257 34.29 -5.28 -42.45
CA ASP A 257 34.91 -4.41 -43.44
C ASP A 257 33.87 -3.49 -44.09
N SER A 258 32.68 -4.03 -44.38
CA SER A 258 31.58 -3.28 -45.00
C SER A 258 30.85 -2.31 -44.05
N THR A 259 30.93 -2.50 -42.73
CA THR A 259 30.13 -1.72 -41.76
C THR A 259 30.93 -0.86 -40.79
N SER A 260 32.25 -1.09 -40.65
CA SER A 260 33.09 -0.41 -39.66
C SER A 260 33.11 1.11 -39.82
N CYS A 261 33.28 1.62 -41.05
CA CYS A 261 33.29 3.06 -41.31
C CYS A 261 31.97 3.73 -40.90
N PHE A 262 30.84 3.05 -41.15
CA PHE A 262 29.52 3.54 -40.76
C PHE A 262 29.38 3.63 -39.23
N PHE A 263 29.78 2.59 -38.49
CA PHE A 263 29.70 2.61 -37.03
C PHE A 263 30.61 3.68 -36.40
N ILE A 264 31.84 3.83 -36.91
CA ILE A 264 32.79 4.82 -36.43
C ILE A 264 32.24 6.23 -36.67
N SER A 265 31.69 6.49 -37.86
CA SER A 265 31.07 7.78 -38.21
C SER A 265 29.91 8.11 -37.27
N ALA A 266 28.96 7.19 -37.09
CA ALA A 266 27.81 7.38 -36.22
C ALA A 266 28.21 7.69 -34.77
N ILE A 267 29.22 6.99 -34.23
CA ILE A 267 29.74 7.22 -32.87
C ILE A 267 30.43 8.59 -32.76
N LYS A 268 31.27 8.95 -33.74
CA LYS A 268 31.97 10.25 -33.75
C LYS A 268 30.97 11.40 -33.83
N ASN A 269 30.03 11.34 -34.77
CA ASN A 269 29.01 12.37 -34.97
C ASN A 269 28.17 12.58 -33.70
N ALA A 270 27.71 11.50 -33.07
CA ALA A 270 26.95 11.58 -31.83
C ALA A 270 27.79 12.11 -30.65
N THR A 271 29.07 11.76 -30.58
CA THR A 271 29.97 12.28 -29.53
C THR A 271 30.14 13.79 -29.68
N SER A 272 30.41 14.26 -30.90
CA SER A 272 30.53 15.69 -31.20
C SER A 272 29.23 16.45 -30.91
N ALA A 273 28.07 15.88 -31.25
CA ALA A 273 26.77 16.51 -30.98
C ALA A 273 26.48 16.66 -29.48
N VAL A 274 26.83 15.64 -28.68
CA VAL A 274 26.66 15.69 -27.22
C VAL A 274 27.64 16.68 -26.59
N GLU A 275 28.91 16.70 -27.02
CA GLU A 275 29.89 17.69 -26.55
C GLU A 275 29.48 19.12 -26.89
N LEU A 276 28.91 19.35 -28.08
CA LEU A 276 28.37 20.64 -28.47
C LEU A 276 27.21 21.04 -27.55
N ALA A 277 26.22 20.16 -27.34
CA ALA A 277 25.08 20.42 -26.47
C ALA A 277 25.50 20.73 -25.02
N TRP A 278 26.51 20.04 -24.49
CA TRP A 278 27.06 20.34 -23.17
C TRP A 278 27.81 21.68 -23.11
N LYS A 279 28.53 22.07 -24.18
CA LYS A 279 29.17 23.39 -24.25
C LYS A 279 28.13 24.50 -24.24
N THR A 280 27.01 24.34 -24.95
CA THR A 280 25.90 25.32 -24.94
C THR A 280 25.20 25.39 -23.58
N SER A 281 25.06 24.25 -22.88
CA SER A 281 24.43 24.20 -21.55
C SER A 281 25.31 24.77 -20.42
N LYS A 282 26.64 24.89 -20.60
CA LYS A 282 27.55 25.49 -19.61
C LYS A 282 27.28 26.98 -19.39
N GLU A 283 26.68 27.67 -20.35
CA GLU A 283 26.30 29.09 -20.21
C GLU A 283 25.05 29.28 -19.34
N SER A 284 24.21 28.24 -19.18
CA SER A 284 23.01 28.26 -18.33
C SER A 284 23.21 27.69 -16.91
N LEU A 285 24.42 27.21 -16.57
CA LEU A 285 24.75 26.66 -15.24
C LEU A 285 25.33 27.72 -14.29
N ARG A 286 24.86 28.98 -14.38
CA ARG A 286 25.00 29.95 -13.29
C ARG A 286 23.80 29.79 -12.36
N LEU A 287 23.90 28.87 -11.39
CA LEU A 287 23.01 28.89 -10.25
C LEU A 287 23.33 30.14 -9.42
N THR A 288 22.48 31.17 -9.50
CA THR A 288 22.49 32.27 -8.54
C THR A 288 21.97 31.74 -7.21
N LEU A 289 22.87 31.19 -6.40
CA LEU A 289 22.57 30.71 -5.04
C LEU A 289 22.40 31.90 -4.07
N GLY A 290 21.53 32.86 -4.39
CA GLY A 290 21.36 34.09 -3.62
C GLY A 290 21.03 33.85 -2.14
N ASN A 291 20.31 32.77 -1.83
CA ASN A 291 19.86 32.44 -0.46
C ASN A 291 20.73 31.39 0.24
N SER A 292 21.68 30.76 -0.47
CA SER A 292 22.43 29.60 0.04
C SER A 292 23.94 29.76 -0.06
N ALA A 293 24.40 30.82 -0.74
CA ALA A 293 25.82 31.11 -0.89
C ALA A 293 26.51 31.40 0.46
N GLU A 294 25.83 32.10 1.36
CA GLU A 294 26.35 32.44 2.69
C GLU A 294 26.47 31.18 3.56
N TYR A 295 25.39 30.41 3.66
CA TYR A 295 25.36 29.12 4.38
C TYR A 295 26.42 28.12 3.88
N LEU A 296 26.58 27.97 2.56
CA LEU A 296 27.60 27.08 1.99
C LEU A 296 29.02 27.63 2.18
N GLY A 297 29.19 28.95 2.13
CA GLY A 297 30.44 29.63 2.45
C GLY A 297 30.83 29.45 3.92
N ASP A 298 29.86 29.41 4.82
CA ASP A 298 30.07 29.20 6.26
C ASP A 298 30.39 27.73 6.57
N LEU A 299 29.73 26.78 5.89
CA LEU A 299 30.05 25.34 5.98
C LEU A 299 31.48 25.03 5.50
N LEU A 300 31.90 25.67 4.41
CA LEU A 300 33.25 25.50 3.87
C LEU A 300 34.32 26.16 4.77
N ARG A 301 33.99 27.29 5.41
CA ARG A 301 34.86 27.92 6.42
C ARG A 301 34.90 27.12 7.74
N ALA A 302 33.80 26.51 8.15
CA ALA A 302 33.71 25.66 9.34
C ALA A 302 34.50 24.35 9.17
N SER A 303 34.55 23.79 7.96
CA SER A 303 35.30 22.57 7.67
C SER A 303 36.83 22.72 7.80
N SER A 304 37.36 23.95 7.90
CA SER A 304 38.80 24.21 8.03
C SER A 304 39.32 24.15 9.48
N LYS A 305 38.45 23.99 10.48
CA LYS A 305 38.84 23.98 11.91
C LYS A 305 38.42 22.69 12.61
N THR A 306 38.92 21.54 12.16
CA THR A 306 38.88 20.31 12.97
C THR A 306 40.11 20.27 13.87
N GLY A 307 39.96 20.72 15.11
CA GLY A 307 40.90 20.51 16.19
C GLY A 307 40.15 20.05 17.44
N LYS A 308 40.38 18.78 17.82
CA LYS A 308 40.09 18.13 19.12
C LYS A 308 38.71 18.41 19.76
N ALA A 309 37.83 17.42 19.66
CA ALA A 309 36.65 17.32 20.51
C ALA A 309 37.07 16.92 21.94
N THR A 310 36.98 17.87 22.86
CA THR A 310 36.93 17.62 24.30
C THR A 310 35.46 17.43 24.67
N TRP A 311 35.13 16.27 25.21
CA TRP A 311 33.88 16.05 25.92
C TRP A 311 33.96 16.80 27.23
N ASP A 312 33.32 17.97 27.33
CA ASP A 312 32.91 18.59 28.60
C ASP A 312 31.97 19.77 28.33
N LYS A 313 30.92 19.87 29.14
CA LYS A 313 29.88 20.92 29.25
C LYS A 313 28.66 20.86 28.32
N VAL A 314 27.58 20.26 28.82
CA VAL A 314 26.27 20.94 28.93
C VAL A 314 25.67 20.58 30.29
N LEU A 315 26.02 21.38 31.28
CA LEU A 315 25.29 21.58 32.54
C LEU A 315 25.70 22.98 33.00
N GLU A 316 25.04 23.98 32.43
CA GLU A 316 25.04 25.35 32.96
C GLU A 316 23.58 25.71 33.23
N SER A 317 23.28 25.78 34.53
CA SER A 317 22.31 26.62 35.23
C SER A 317 21.05 27.06 34.48
N ASP A 318 19.90 26.63 34.98
CA ASP A 318 18.70 27.47 35.00
C ASP A 318 18.42 27.92 36.43
N ASP A 319 18.02 29.18 36.48
CA ASP A 319 18.08 30.17 37.55
C ASP A 319 16.90 30.05 38.53
N ASP A 320 17.12 30.45 39.78
CA ASP A 320 16.09 30.64 40.80
C ASP A 320 15.12 31.74 40.35
N GLY A 321 13.90 31.38 39.95
CA GLY A 321 12.94 32.38 39.48
C GLY A 321 11.53 31.86 39.17
N ALA A 322 10.91 31.14 40.10
CA ALA A 322 9.47 30.87 40.00
C ALA A 322 8.69 32.20 40.13
N THR A 323 8.13 32.69 39.03
CA THR A 323 7.33 33.92 39.00
C THR A 323 5.98 33.69 39.67
N ALA A 324 5.52 34.66 40.46
CA ALA A 324 4.23 34.62 41.18
C ALA A 324 3.04 34.25 40.28
N ASP A 325 3.11 34.57 38.98
CA ASP A 325 2.09 34.23 37.98
C ASP A 325 1.94 32.73 37.72
N GLN A 326 3.03 31.94 37.79
CA GLN A 326 2.96 30.47 37.62
C GLN A 326 2.34 29.79 38.85
N VAL A 327 2.64 30.32 40.04
CA VAL A 327 2.04 29.86 41.30
C VAL A 327 0.56 30.25 41.35
N GLN A 328 0.20 31.44 40.90
CA GLN A 328 -1.20 31.90 40.80
C GLN A 328 -2.00 31.06 39.79
N HIS A 329 -1.45 30.79 38.60
CA HIS A 329 -2.10 29.91 37.61
C HIS A 329 -2.31 28.48 38.14
N TYR A 330 -1.32 27.93 38.84
CA TYR A 330 -1.44 26.61 39.48
C TYR A 330 -2.49 26.62 40.61
N THR A 331 -2.53 27.68 41.41
CA THR A 331 -3.50 27.84 42.50
C THR A 331 -4.92 27.99 41.96
N ASP A 332 -5.13 28.79 40.91
CA ASP A 332 -6.42 28.96 40.23
C ASP A 332 -6.89 27.65 39.57
N GLN A 333 -5.96 26.86 39.04
CA GLN A 333 -6.24 25.53 38.50
C GLN A 333 -6.63 24.54 39.61
N CYS A 334 -5.95 24.56 40.75
CA CYS A 334 -6.31 23.76 41.93
C CYS A 334 -7.67 24.17 42.53
N CYS A 335 -7.99 25.47 42.58
CA CYS A 335 -9.28 25.95 43.06
C CYS A 335 -10.43 25.55 42.11
N LYS A 336 -10.26 25.69 40.80
CA LYS A 336 -11.23 25.18 39.80
C LYS A 336 -11.43 23.68 39.91
N LEU A 337 -10.36 22.92 40.16
CA LEU A 337 -10.44 21.47 40.33
C LEU A 337 -11.21 21.10 41.61
N ALA A 338 -11.00 21.81 42.72
CA ALA A 338 -11.74 21.59 43.97
C ALA A 338 -13.23 21.93 43.85
N GLU A 339 -13.57 23.04 43.17
CA GLU A 339 -14.97 23.41 42.88
C GLU A 339 -15.66 22.34 41.99
N LEU A 340 -14.94 21.78 41.01
CA LEU A 340 -15.44 20.72 40.15
C LEU A 340 -15.56 19.36 40.87
N GLU A 341 -14.67 19.05 41.83
CA GLU A 341 -14.77 17.86 42.70
C GLU A 341 -16.06 17.91 43.55
N ASP A 342 -16.36 19.06 44.17
CA ASP A 342 -17.59 19.29 44.94
C ASP A 342 -18.85 19.20 44.06
N ASP A 343 -18.82 19.75 42.84
CA ASP A 343 -19.91 19.65 41.85
C ASP A 343 -20.14 18.19 41.40
N THR A 344 -19.09 17.37 41.39
CA THR A 344 -19.18 15.96 40.99
C THR A 344 -19.82 15.11 42.09
N GLU A 345 -19.52 15.38 43.35
CA GLU A 345 -20.16 14.72 44.49
C GLU A 345 -21.64 15.13 44.64
N GLN A 346 -21.97 16.41 44.41
CA GLN A 346 -23.34 16.92 44.51
C GLN A 346 -24.26 16.47 43.36
N ASN A 347 -23.74 16.27 42.14
CA ASN A 347 -24.56 15.89 40.98
C ASN A 347 -24.82 14.38 40.86
N ARG A 348 -24.25 13.52 41.70
CA ARG A 348 -24.56 12.08 41.76
C ARG A 348 -26.05 11.80 42.03
N ALA A 349 -26.80 12.80 42.51
CA ALA A 349 -28.18 12.71 42.96
C ALA A 349 -29.27 13.20 41.97
N LYS A 350 -28.94 13.66 40.75
CA LYS A 350 -29.94 14.18 39.80
C LYS A 350 -30.09 13.28 38.56
N THR A 351 -30.96 12.28 38.65
CA THR A 351 -31.27 11.34 37.55
C THR A 351 -32.05 12.02 36.42
N SER A 352 -31.38 12.25 35.30
CA SER A 352 -32.02 12.32 33.96
C SER A 352 -32.19 10.91 33.38
N ALA A 353 -32.87 10.75 32.24
CA ALA A 353 -33.00 9.45 31.59
C ALA A 353 -31.61 8.81 31.35
N PRO A 354 -31.42 7.48 31.54
CA PRO A 354 -30.09 6.83 31.52
C PRO A 354 -29.24 7.13 30.28
N SER A 355 -29.87 7.21 29.10
CA SER A 355 -29.20 7.55 27.84
C SER A 355 -28.69 9.00 27.78
N VAL A 356 -29.42 9.95 28.37
CA VAL A 356 -29.03 11.36 28.45
C VAL A 356 -27.93 11.55 29.50
N GLY A 357 -28.05 10.84 30.63
CA GLY A 357 -27.03 10.77 31.68
C GLY A 357 -25.68 10.33 31.10
N CYS A 358 -25.65 9.21 30.38
CA CYS A 358 -24.43 8.70 29.74
C CYS A 358 -23.74 9.72 28.83
N VAL A 359 -24.48 10.42 27.96
CA VAL A 359 -23.91 11.43 27.05
C VAL A 359 -23.38 12.64 27.83
N SER A 360 -24.08 13.07 28.89
CA SER A 360 -23.65 14.20 29.70
C SER A 360 -22.36 13.92 30.47
N VAL A 361 -22.22 12.70 31.01
CA VAL A 361 -21.02 12.27 31.75
C VAL A 361 -19.85 12.06 30.78
N ALA A 362 -20.09 11.49 29.59
CA ALA A 362 -19.06 11.34 28.56
C ALA A 362 -18.43 12.67 28.12
N LYS A 363 -19.23 13.75 28.04
CA LYS A 363 -18.71 15.10 27.74
C LYS A 363 -17.79 15.61 28.84
N ARG A 364 -18.17 15.41 30.10
CA ARG A 364 -17.34 15.80 31.25
C ARG A 364 -16.00 15.08 31.24
N ILE A 365 -15.97 13.79 30.92
CA ILE A 365 -14.73 13.00 30.78
C ILE A 365 -13.75 13.66 29.79
N ALA A 366 -14.22 14.35 28.74
CA ALA A 366 -13.32 15.01 27.80
C ALA A 366 -12.60 16.26 28.38
N ASP A 367 -13.09 16.83 29.49
CA ASP A 367 -12.62 18.09 30.05
C ASP A 367 -11.67 17.94 31.27
N PHE A 368 -11.58 16.76 31.89
CA PHE A 368 -10.80 16.54 33.12
C PHE A 368 -9.33 16.13 32.86
N HIS A 369 -8.47 16.28 33.88
CA HIS A 369 -7.03 15.96 33.81
C HIS A 369 -6.52 15.07 34.97
N ARG A 370 -7.37 14.67 35.94
CA ARG A 370 -7.00 13.85 37.11
C ARG A 370 -7.46 12.39 36.98
N HIS A 371 -6.53 11.44 37.09
CA HIS A 371 -6.75 10.01 36.82
C HIS A 371 -7.88 9.35 37.65
N LEU A 372 -8.06 9.70 38.93
CA LEU A 372 -9.11 9.11 39.77
C LEU A 372 -10.53 9.60 39.41
N GLU A 373 -10.67 10.89 39.09
CA GLU A 373 -11.94 11.48 38.67
C GLU A 373 -12.41 10.94 37.32
N PHE A 374 -11.48 10.70 36.39
CA PHE A 374 -11.77 10.05 35.12
C PHE A 374 -12.47 8.72 35.31
N PHE A 375 -11.95 7.85 36.17
CA PHE A 375 -12.52 6.52 36.41
C PHE A 375 -13.81 6.56 37.21
N ASP A 376 -13.99 7.54 38.10
CA ASP A 376 -15.25 7.74 38.80
C ASP A 376 -16.36 8.21 37.85
N LEU A 377 -16.08 9.20 37.00
CA LEU A 377 -16.99 9.63 35.93
C LEU A 377 -17.25 8.51 34.91
N TRP A 378 -16.22 7.76 34.54
CA TRP A 378 -16.37 6.62 33.65
C TRP A 378 -17.25 5.53 34.26
N THR A 379 -17.13 5.25 35.56
CA THR A 379 -17.99 4.31 36.29
C THR A 379 -19.46 4.76 36.25
N GLN A 380 -19.73 6.04 36.54
CA GLN A 380 -21.07 6.62 36.44
C GLN A 380 -21.63 6.54 35.01
N MET A 381 -20.78 6.73 33.99
CA MET A 381 -21.15 6.60 32.59
C MET A 381 -21.47 5.13 32.23
N ASP A 382 -20.68 4.17 32.68
CA ASP A 382 -20.92 2.73 32.46
C ASP A 382 -22.22 2.28 33.11
N GLU A 383 -22.51 2.71 34.35
CA GLU A 383 -23.80 2.44 35.02
C GLU A 383 -24.98 2.96 34.19
N CYS A 384 -24.88 4.19 33.67
CA CYS A 384 -25.89 4.77 32.79
C CYS A 384 -26.03 4.00 31.47
N ALA A 385 -24.91 3.62 30.85
CA ALA A 385 -24.87 2.91 29.57
C ALA A 385 -25.44 1.48 29.69
N VAL A 386 -25.11 0.77 30.77
CA VAL A 386 -25.62 -0.57 31.09
C VAL A 386 -27.10 -0.52 31.43
N SER A 387 -27.54 0.49 32.18
CA SER A 387 -28.97 0.72 32.46
C SER A 387 -29.77 1.00 31.18
N ALA A 388 -29.22 1.80 30.25
CA ALA A 388 -29.82 2.05 28.95
C ALA A 388 -29.74 0.84 27.99
N CYS A 389 -28.72 0.00 28.12
CA CYS A 389 -28.46 -1.15 27.26
C CYS A 389 -27.90 -2.33 28.07
N PRO A 390 -28.76 -3.20 28.63
CA PRO A 390 -28.32 -4.32 29.46
C PRO A 390 -27.36 -5.29 28.74
N LEU A 391 -27.40 -5.35 27.41
CA LEU A 391 -26.47 -6.13 26.60
C LEU A 391 -25.00 -5.75 26.84
N LEU A 392 -24.72 -4.48 27.17
CA LEU A 392 -23.36 -4.01 27.47
C LEU A 392 -22.77 -4.70 28.71
N ALA A 393 -23.62 -5.14 29.65
CA ALA A 393 -23.17 -5.84 30.85
C ALA A 393 -22.51 -7.18 30.52
N GLU A 394 -22.90 -7.82 29.42
CA GLU A 394 -22.35 -9.12 29.00
C GLU A 394 -20.92 -9.02 28.44
N TYR A 395 -20.41 -7.82 28.17
CA TYR A 395 -19.07 -7.58 27.60
C TYR A 395 -18.12 -6.99 28.64
N HIS A 396 -16.81 -7.21 28.46
CA HIS A 396 -15.77 -6.69 29.34
C HIS A 396 -15.71 -5.15 29.25
N PRO A 397 -15.61 -4.42 30.38
CA PRO A 397 -15.59 -2.95 30.46
C PRO A 397 -14.32 -2.27 29.91
N ALA A 398 -13.51 -2.98 29.10
CA ALA A 398 -12.13 -2.66 28.72
C ALA A 398 -11.10 -2.58 29.88
N PHE A 399 -11.46 -2.03 31.04
CA PHE A 399 -10.55 -1.86 32.18
C PHE A 399 -10.67 -2.99 33.20
N ARG A 400 -9.55 -3.33 33.86
CA ARG A 400 -9.55 -4.23 35.02
C ARG A 400 -9.16 -3.44 36.26
N ALA A 401 -9.60 -3.90 37.44
CA ALA A 401 -9.34 -3.20 38.69
C ALA A 401 -7.83 -3.06 38.99
N GLU A 402 -7.03 -4.03 38.55
CA GLU A 402 -5.58 -4.05 38.77
C GLU A 402 -4.85 -2.93 38.01
N LEU A 403 -5.47 -2.36 36.98
CA LEU A 403 -4.92 -1.24 36.22
C LEU A 403 -4.73 0.01 37.11
N LEU A 404 -5.56 0.16 38.16
CA LEU A 404 -5.57 1.32 39.04
C LEU A 404 -4.65 1.19 40.27
N ASP A 405 -4.03 0.02 40.48
CA ASP A 405 -3.18 -0.22 41.66
C ASP A 405 -1.86 0.58 41.65
N VAL A 406 -1.53 1.21 40.54
CA VAL A 406 -0.38 2.12 40.44
C VAL A 406 -0.69 3.50 41.02
N LEU A 407 -1.96 3.84 41.29
CA LEU A 407 -2.35 5.15 41.80
C LEU A 407 -1.89 5.33 43.26
N GLN A 408 -1.09 6.36 43.51
CA GLN A 408 -0.60 6.72 44.83
C GLN A 408 -1.52 7.79 45.42
N ILE A 409 -2.50 7.36 46.21
CA ILE A 409 -3.54 8.23 46.76
C ILE A 409 -3.22 8.57 48.22
N PRO A 410 -3.08 9.85 48.59
CA PRO A 410 -2.67 10.24 49.94
C PRO A 410 -3.83 10.40 50.94
N THR A 411 -5.08 10.54 50.48
CA THR A 411 -6.23 10.80 51.37
C THR A 411 -7.09 9.55 51.55
N LEU A 412 -7.63 9.34 52.76
CA LEU A 412 -8.54 8.23 53.04
C LEU A 412 -9.80 8.28 52.16
N LYS A 413 -10.37 9.48 51.98
CA LYS A 413 -11.57 9.72 51.15
C LYS A 413 -11.37 9.22 49.70
N ASP A 414 -10.22 9.53 49.12
CA ASP A 414 -9.88 9.10 47.77
C ASP A 414 -9.50 7.62 47.70
N MET A 415 -8.90 7.04 48.76
CA MET A 415 -8.66 5.60 48.84
C MET A 415 -9.98 4.82 48.87
N GLU A 416 -10.96 5.28 49.65
CA GLU A 416 -12.32 4.71 49.65
C GLU A 416 -12.99 4.86 48.29
N ARG A 417 -12.76 5.99 47.59
CA ARG A 417 -13.26 6.20 46.22
C ARG A 417 -12.64 5.23 45.24
N LEU A 418 -11.33 5.04 45.28
CA LEU A 418 -10.62 4.05 44.47
C LEU A 418 -11.14 2.64 44.75
N GLN A 419 -11.31 2.27 46.02
CA GLN A 419 -11.82 0.96 46.40
C GLN A 419 -13.20 0.69 45.77
N ARG A 420 -14.12 1.66 45.84
CA ARG A 420 -15.45 1.53 45.20
C ARG A 420 -15.37 1.31 43.70
N ILE A 421 -14.48 2.04 43.01
CA ILE A 421 -14.26 1.87 41.56
C ILE A 421 -13.69 0.47 41.26
N GLN A 422 -12.73 0.00 42.05
CA GLN A 422 -12.13 -1.32 41.89
C GLN A 422 -13.09 -2.47 42.19
N GLU A 423 -13.98 -2.31 43.17
CA GLU A 423 -15.10 -3.23 43.43
C GLU A 423 -16.06 -3.26 42.24
N TYR A 424 -16.49 -2.11 41.75
CA TYR A 424 -17.34 -2.02 40.56
C TYR A 424 -16.74 -2.71 39.34
N LEU A 425 -15.47 -2.42 39.01
CA LEU A 425 -14.79 -3.04 37.88
C LEU A 425 -14.65 -4.55 38.03
N ARG A 426 -14.34 -5.06 39.24
CA ARG A 426 -14.29 -6.51 39.51
C ARG A 426 -15.65 -7.15 39.28
N ASP A 427 -16.71 -6.57 39.83
CA ASP A 427 -18.07 -7.09 39.69
C ASP A 427 -18.52 -7.08 38.22
N ARG A 428 -18.22 -6.02 37.48
CA ARG A 428 -18.50 -5.93 36.04
C ARG A 428 -17.73 -6.97 35.23
N CYS A 429 -16.46 -7.20 35.53
CA CYS A 429 -15.65 -8.22 34.86
C CYS A 429 -16.16 -9.64 35.16
N VAL A 430 -16.47 -9.95 36.43
CA VAL A 430 -17.01 -11.25 36.85
C VAL A 430 -18.41 -11.50 36.26
N GLY A 431 -19.25 -10.46 36.18
CA GLY A 431 -20.57 -10.53 35.58
C GLY A 431 -20.58 -10.60 34.05
N SER A 432 -19.44 -10.36 33.39
CA SER A 432 -19.35 -10.38 31.93
C SER A 432 -19.37 -11.82 31.39
N ARG A 433 -20.19 -12.06 30.38
CA ARG A 433 -20.24 -13.36 29.68
C ARG A 433 -19.04 -13.53 28.75
N PHE A 434 -18.57 -12.44 28.14
CA PHE A 434 -17.43 -12.42 27.24
C PHE A 434 -16.26 -11.66 27.87
N GLY A 435 -15.48 -12.34 28.70
CA GLY A 435 -14.39 -11.73 29.47
C GLY A 435 -13.22 -11.16 28.65
N GLU A 436 -13.11 -11.48 27.36
CA GLU A 436 -12.06 -10.94 26.48
C GLU A 436 -12.59 -9.97 25.42
N LYS A 437 -13.92 -9.84 25.27
CA LYS A 437 -14.53 -9.00 24.24
C LYS A 437 -15.06 -7.72 24.83
N THR A 438 -14.74 -6.61 24.18
CA THR A 438 -15.23 -5.27 24.50
C THR A 438 -16.07 -4.74 23.33
N MET A 439 -16.64 -3.56 23.50
CA MET A 439 -17.30 -2.84 22.39
C MET A 439 -16.31 -2.42 21.28
N LEU A 440 -15.00 -2.43 21.56
CA LEU A 440 -13.92 -2.06 20.64
C LEU A 440 -13.31 -3.26 19.91
N SER A 441 -13.75 -4.49 20.23
CA SER A 441 -13.24 -5.71 19.61
C SER A 441 -13.59 -5.81 18.13
N SER A 442 -12.72 -6.49 17.37
CA SER A 442 -12.95 -6.72 15.94
C SER A 442 -14.25 -7.51 15.68
N PRO A 443 -14.90 -7.34 14.51
CA PRO A 443 -16.19 -7.95 14.24
C PRO A 443 -16.11 -9.48 14.13
N ASP A 444 -16.96 -10.17 14.89
CA ASP A 444 -17.19 -11.61 14.80
C ASP A 444 -18.62 -11.95 15.23
N ARG A 445 -18.99 -13.23 15.23
CA ARG A 445 -20.36 -13.68 15.53
C ARG A 445 -20.90 -13.18 16.88
N ASP A 446 -20.03 -13.06 17.88
CA ASP A 446 -20.39 -12.66 19.24
C ASP A 446 -19.99 -11.22 19.54
N CYS A 447 -19.61 -10.42 18.54
CA CYS A 447 -19.27 -9.01 18.75
C CYS A 447 -20.52 -8.23 19.18
N PHE A 448 -20.30 -7.14 19.93
CA PHE A 448 -21.38 -6.32 20.47
C PHE A 448 -22.35 -5.85 19.38
N ALA A 449 -21.83 -5.39 18.24
CA ALA A 449 -22.64 -4.90 17.13
C ALA A 449 -23.57 -5.97 16.54
N ALA A 450 -23.09 -7.22 16.38
CA ALA A 450 -23.89 -8.32 15.86
C ALA A 450 -25.03 -8.69 16.81
N ARG A 451 -24.76 -8.73 18.12
CA ARG A 451 -25.79 -9.02 19.14
C ARG A 451 -26.75 -7.85 19.36
N PHE A 452 -26.28 -6.61 19.27
CA PHE A 452 -27.15 -5.44 19.37
C PHE A 452 -28.12 -5.37 18.17
N MET A 453 -27.63 -5.69 16.97
CA MET A 453 -28.46 -5.75 15.78
C MET A 453 -29.59 -6.78 15.92
N SER A 454 -29.31 -7.98 16.44
CA SER A 454 -30.33 -9.03 16.55
C SER A 454 -31.49 -8.66 17.48
N GLY A 455 -31.26 -7.78 18.45
CA GLY A 455 -32.29 -7.22 19.33
C GLY A 455 -32.97 -5.94 18.83
N SER A 456 -32.49 -5.32 17.75
CA SER A 456 -32.93 -3.98 17.31
C SER A 456 -33.74 -4.03 16.01
N ALA A 457 -35.06 -3.86 16.11
CA ALA A 457 -35.94 -3.78 14.94
C ALA A 457 -35.58 -2.60 14.01
N ALA A 458 -35.18 -1.46 14.58
CA ALA A 458 -34.80 -0.27 13.81
C ALA A 458 -33.54 -0.49 12.95
N LEU A 459 -32.53 -1.19 13.48
CA LEU A 459 -31.33 -1.55 12.71
C LEU A 459 -31.63 -2.65 11.69
N GLY A 460 -32.52 -3.60 12.01
CA GLY A 460 -33.03 -4.57 11.04
C GLY A 460 -33.74 -3.90 9.86
N ASP A 461 -34.55 -2.87 10.10
CA ASP A 461 -35.19 -2.06 9.06
C ASP A 461 -34.17 -1.31 8.20
N LEU A 462 -33.13 -0.74 8.83
CA LEU A 462 -32.05 -0.07 8.13
C LEU A 462 -31.28 -1.05 7.24
N GLN A 463 -30.91 -2.23 7.74
CA GLN A 463 -30.25 -3.27 6.97
C GLN A 463 -31.10 -3.67 5.76
N ARG A 464 -32.41 -3.90 5.95
CA ARG A 464 -33.34 -4.22 4.85
C ARG A 464 -33.38 -3.11 3.79
N LYS A 465 -33.39 -1.84 4.19
CA LYS A 465 -33.35 -0.69 3.26
C LYS A 465 -32.06 -0.65 2.45
N VAL A 466 -30.91 -0.87 3.10
CA VAL A 466 -29.58 -0.90 2.45
C VAL A 466 -29.51 -2.07 1.46
N VAL A 467 -29.90 -3.28 1.88
CA VAL A 467 -29.92 -4.47 1.01
C VAL A 467 -30.85 -4.26 -0.18
N ALA A 468 -32.04 -3.68 0.02
CA ALA A 468 -32.98 -3.40 -1.06
C ALA A 468 -32.46 -2.37 -2.06
N GLU A 469 -31.67 -1.37 -1.63
CA GLU A 469 -31.01 -0.45 -2.57
C GLU A 469 -29.81 -1.10 -3.28
N SER A 470 -29.06 -1.97 -2.60
CA SER A 470 -27.99 -2.77 -3.21
C SER A 470 -28.55 -3.65 -4.33
N GLU A 471 -29.63 -4.39 -4.08
CA GLU A 471 -30.28 -5.24 -5.09
C GLU A 471 -30.88 -4.43 -6.25
N ARG A 472 -31.44 -3.25 -5.99
CA ARG A 472 -31.86 -2.32 -7.07
C ARG A 472 -30.68 -1.85 -7.91
N SER A 473 -29.56 -1.53 -7.28
CA SER A 473 -28.31 -1.14 -7.95
C SER A 473 -27.76 -2.27 -8.82
N LYS A 474 -27.77 -3.51 -8.30
CA LYS A 474 -27.39 -4.72 -9.01
C LYS A 474 -28.27 -4.98 -10.22
N ALA A 475 -29.59 -4.93 -10.07
CA ALA A 475 -30.53 -5.09 -11.17
C ALA A 475 -30.32 -4.04 -12.29
N ARG A 476 -30.04 -2.78 -11.93
CA ARG A 476 -29.69 -1.72 -12.90
C ARG A 476 -28.40 -2.03 -13.65
N ALA A 477 -27.36 -2.49 -12.96
CA ALA A 477 -26.09 -2.87 -13.57
C ALA A 477 -26.25 -4.07 -14.51
N GLU A 478 -26.99 -5.10 -14.09
CA GLU A 478 -27.29 -6.27 -14.93
C GLU A 478 -28.09 -5.90 -16.19
N ALA A 479 -29.11 -5.04 -16.06
CA ALA A 479 -29.88 -4.56 -17.21
C ALA A 479 -29.00 -3.74 -18.18
N SER A 480 -28.11 -2.90 -17.66
CA SER A 480 -27.14 -2.17 -18.46
C SER A 480 -26.16 -3.11 -19.18
N TRP A 481 -25.73 -4.18 -18.51
CA TRP A 481 -24.85 -5.20 -19.09
C TRP A 481 -25.55 -5.97 -20.22
N ARG A 482 -26.78 -6.45 -20.02
CA ARG A 482 -27.57 -7.13 -21.07
C ARG A 482 -27.72 -6.25 -22.32
N LYS A 483 -28.11 -4.98 -22.15
CA LYS A 483 -28.21 -4.01 -23.25
C LYS A 483 -26.87 -3.80 -23.97
N ALA A 484 -25.76 -3.82 -23.24
CA ALA A 484 -24.43 -3.69 -23.82
C ALA A 484 -24.00 -4.95 -24.57
N CYS A 485 -24.35 -6.15 -24.11
CA CYS A 485 -24.18 -7.41 -24.84
C CYS A 485 -24.92 -7.36 -26.19
N ASP A 486 -26.21 -7.01 -26.17
CA ASP A 486 -27.01 -6.93 -27.41
C ASP A 486 -26.41 -5.93 -28.41
N LYS A 487 -25.94 -4.78 -27.91
CA LYS A 487 -25.28 -3.77 -28.74
C LYS A 487 -23.94 -4.26 -29.27
N TYR A 488 -23.18 -5.00 -28.47
CA TYR A 488 -21.92 -5.61 -28.89
C TYR A 488 -22.18 -6.59 -30.03
N ASP A 489 -23.14 -7.50 -29.88
CA ASP A 489 -23.48 -8.52 -30.88
C ASP A 489 -24.00 -7.88 -32.18
N LYS A 490 -24.85 -6.85 -32.08
CA LYS A 490 -25.28 -6.06 -33.25
C LYS A 490 -24.12 -5.39 -33.98
N LEU A 491 -23.15 -4.83 -33.27
CA LEU A 491 -21.98 -4.20 -33.87
C LEU A 491 -21.05 -5.25 -34.50
N THR A 492 -20.89 -6.40 -33.85
CA THR A 492 -20.12 -7.54 -34.37
C THR A 492 -20.73 -8.07 -35.67
N ASN A 493 -22.05 -8.26 -35.74
CA ASN A 493 -22.72 -8.66 -36.98
C ASN A 493 -22.52 -7.63 -38.11
N LYS A 494 -22.59 -6.32 -37.80
CA LYS A 494 -22.30 -5.25 -38.77
C LYS A 494 -20.84 -5.22 -39.24
N ILE A 495 -19.91 -5.66 -38.39
CA ILE A 495 -18.49 -5.77 -38.73
C ILE A 495 -18.31 -6.95 -39.70
N PHE A 496 -18.91 -8.11 -39.42
CA PHE A 496 -18.86 -9.26 -40.32
C PHE A 496 -19.55 -9.01 -41.66
N SER A 497 -20.64 -8.23 -41.69
CA SER A 497 -21.36 -7.90 -42.92
C SER A 497 -20.70 -6.82 -43.80
N CYS A 498 -19.56 -6.27 -43.39
CA CYS A 498 -18.90 -5.17 -44.10
C CYS A 498 -17.43 -5.47 -44.35
N VAL A 499 -16.93 -5.08 -45.53
CA VAL A 499 -15.49 -5.11 -45.82
C VAL A 499 -14.87 -3.76 -45.51
N CYS A 500 -13.70 -3.75 -44.87
CA CYS A 500 -13.00 -2.51 -44.58
C CYS A 500 -12.46 -1.86 -45.86
N ALA A 501 -13.07 -0.75 -46.29
CA ALA A 501 -12.62 0.03 -47.45
C ALA A 501 -11.25 0.72 -47.26
N CYS A 502 -10.65 0.63 -46.05
CA CYS A 502 -9.37 1.24 -45.72
C CYS A 502 -8.16 0.33 -46.00
N ILE A 503 -8.35 -0.96 -46.33
CA ILE A 503 -7.28 -1.94 -46.52
C ILE A 503 -6.75 -1.98 -47.97
N LYS A 504 -7.46 -1.37 -48.93
CA LYS A 504 -6.96 -1.32 -50.32
C LYS A 504 -5.71 -0.42 -50.42
N PRO A 505 -4.64 -0.87 -51.10
CA PRO A 505 -3.48 -0.02 -51.37
C PRO A 505 -3.93 1.19 -52.19
N ARG A 506 -3.71 2.39 -51.68
CA ARG A 506 -3.97 3.65 -52.40
C ARG A 506 -2.65 4.24 -52.91
N PRO A 507 -2.69 4.99 -54.02
CA PRO A 507 -1.56 5.80 -54.46
C PRO A 507 -1.08 6.71 -53.32
N LYS A 508 0.24 6.88 -53.19
CA LYS A 508 0.88 7.71 -52.16
C LYS A 508 0.29 9.13 -52.17
N GLY A 509 -0.11 9.64 -51.00
CA GLY A 509 -0.43 11.07 -50.80
C GLY A 509 -1.83 11.40 -50.28
N LEU A 510 -2.80 10.47 -50.33
CA LEU A 510 -4.14 10.73 -49.76
C LEU A 510 -4.24 10.31 -48.28
N PRO A 511 -4.80 11.17 -47.40
CA PRO A 511 -5.00 10.83 -46.00
C PRO A 511 -5.94 9.63 -45.85
N MET A 512 -5.58 8.71 -44.94
CA MET A 512 -6.36 7.52 -44.66
C MET A 512 -7.71 7.93 -44.06
N SER A 513 -8.79 7.84 -44.85
CA SER A 513 -10.13 8.03 -44.34
C SER A 513 -10.46 6.86 -43.39
N ARG A 514 -10.19 7.01 -42.09
CA ARG A 514 -10.61 6.08 -41.02
C ARG A 514 -12.14 6.12 -40.78
N ARG A 515 -12.93 6.53 -41.78
CA ARG A 515 -14.39 6.80 -41.69
C ARG A 515 -15.26 5.77 -42.39
N CYS A 516 -14.73 4.62 -42.82
CA CYS A 516 -15.59 3.54 -43.32
C CYS A 516 -16.47 2.96 -42.18
N ASP A 517 -17.61 2.40 -42.56
CA ASP A 517 -18.57 1.85 -41.59
C ASP A 517 -17.98 0.71 -40.76
N TRP A 518 -17.15 -0.14 -41.37
CA TRP A 518 -16.41 -1.18 -40.64
C TRP A 518 -15.53 -0.59 -39.52
N CYS A 519 -14.67 0.38 -39.83
CA CYS A 519 -13.80 1.05 -38.84
C CYS A 519 -14.62 1.83 -37.80
N LYS A 520 -15.78 2.38 -38.16
CA LYS A 520 -16.68 3.08 -37.24
C LYS A 520 -17.35 2.10 -36.28
N ASN A 521 -17.85 0.97 -36.78
CA ASN A 521 -18.48 -0.08 -35.97
C ASN A 521 -17.46 -0.75 -35.03
N ARG A 522 -16.27 -1.10 -35.53
CA ARG A 522 -15.17 -1.65 -34.72
C ARG A 522 -14.73 -0.71 -33.61
N ARG A 523 -14.53 0.58 -33.89
CA ARG A 523 -14.21 1.58 -32.85
C ARG A 523 -15.35 1.74 -31.85
N SER A 524 -16.60 1.69 -32.29
CA SER A 524 -17.76 1.80 -31.40
C SER A 524 -17.86 0.58 -30.50
N ARG A 525 -17.65 -0.63 -31.03
CA ARG A 525 -17.63 -1.89 -30.29
C ARG A 525 -16.53 -1.87 -29.22
N ASN A 526 -15.30 -1.53 -29.60
CA ASN A 526 -14.14 -1.52 -28.70
C ASN A 526 -14.21 -0.44 -27.60
N LYS A 527 -15.09 0.56 -27.75
CA LYS A 527 -15.35 1.61 -26.74
C LYS A 527 -16.46 1.23 -25.77
N LEU A 528 -17.23 0.17 -26.01
CA LEU A 528 -18.30 -0.26 -25.12
C LEU A 528 -17.72 -0.68 -23.77
N LYS A 529 -18.19 -0.01 -22.72
CA LYS A 529 -17.88 -0.32 -21.33
C LYS A 529 -19.15 -0.25 -20.50
N VAL A 530 -19.23 -1.08 -19.47
CA VAL A 530 -20.35 -1.12 -18.51
C VAL A 530 -19.83 -0.82 -17.13
N LYS A 531 -20.59 -0.04 -16.35
CA LYS A 531 -20.26 0.26 -14.94
C LYS A 531 -20.59 -0.96 -14.08
N ILE A 532 -19.71 -1.28 -13.15
CA ILE A 532 -19.91 -2.38 -12.21
C ILE A 532 -20.98 -2.05 -11.15
N HIS A 533 -21.48 -3.10 -10.52
CA HIS A 533 -22.10 -3.08 -9.21
C HIS A 533 -21.15 -3.69 -8.18
N GLU A 534 -21.15 -3.14 -6.98
CA GLU A 534 -20.41 -3.61 -5.81
C GLU A 534 -21.42 -3.70 -4.68
N ASP A 535 -21.55 -4.86 -4.03
CA ASP A 535 -22.52 -5.05 -2.95
C ASP A 535 -22.24 -4.06 -1.81
N PHE A 536 -23.31 -3.47 -1.27
CA PHE A 536 -23.19 -2.36 -0.32
C PHE A 536 -22.72 -2.81 1.07
N LEU A 537 -22.99 -4.06 1.42
CA LEU A 537 -22.64 -4.67 2.70
C LEU A 537 -21.84 -5.96 2.48
N PRO A 538 -20.93 -6.32 3.41
CA PRO A 538 -20.24 -7.62 3.42
C PRO A 538 -21.21 -8.80 3.36
N SER A 539 -20.79 -9.90 2.74
CA SER A 539 -21.55 -11.15 2.74
C SER A 539 -21.54 -11.86 4.11
N ASP A 540 -20.53 -11.59 4.94
CA ASP A 540 -20.48 -12.08 6.32
C ASP A 540 -21.53 -11.34 7.18
N PRO A 541 -22.44 -12.05 7.86
CA PRO A 541 -23.48 -11.44 8.67
C PRO A 541 -22.95 -10.55 9.81
N SER A 542 -21.83 -10.93 10.42
CA SER A 542 -21.22 -10.22 11.56
C SER A 542 -20.59 -8.90 11.11
N LEU A 543 -19.86 -8.93 9.99
CA LEU A 543 -19.31 -7.73 9.37
C LEU A 543 -20.43 -6.82 8.85
N SER A 544 -21.46 -7.39 8.22
CA SER A 544 -22.65 -6.63 7.83
C SER A 544 -23.32 -5.98 9.04
N ALA A 545 -23.40 -6.68 10.17
CA ALA A 545 -24.00 -6.15 11.38
C ALA A 545 -23.19 -5.00 11.97
N ALA A 546 -21.86 -5.14 12.02
CA ALA A 546 -20.95 -4.08 12.43
C ALA A 546 -21.11 -2.82 11.56
N VAL A 547 -21.12 -2.95 10.23
CA VAL A 547 -21.28 -1.80 9.32
C VAL A 547 -22.62 -1.10 9.55
N VAL A 548 -23.72 -1.85 9.67
CA VAL A 548 -25.06 -1.25 9.89
C VAL A 548 -25.20 -0.64 11.27
N PHE A 549 -24.60 -1.25 12.29
CA PHE A 549 -24.52 -0.68 13.63
C PHE A 549 -23.88 0.71 13.55
N GLU A 550 -22.72 0.85 12.91
CA GLU A 550 -22.04 2.15 12.76
C GLU A 550 -22.84 3.21 11.98
N LEU A 551 -23.64 2.81 10.99
CA LEU A 551 -24.48 3.76 10.25
C LEU A 551 -25.48 4.50 11.15
N ALA A 552 -25.93 3.84 12.22
CA ALA A 552 -26.97 4.36 13.10
C ALA A 552 -26.73 4.06 14.59
N THR A 553 -25.47 4.09 15.03
CA THR A 553 -25.10 3.87 16.44
C THR A 553 -25.87 4.85 17.33
N PRO A 554 -26.56 4.36 18.39
CA PRO A 554 -27.18 5.24 19.38
C PRO A 554 -26.18 6.18 20.03
N ASP A 555 -26.57 7.44 20.25
CA ASP A 555 -25.64 8.49 20.67
C ASP A 555 -24.95 8.19 22.01
N TYR A 556 -25.65 7.56 22.96
CA TYR A 556 -25.08 7.16 24.25
C TYR A 556 -24.03 6.05 24.11
N LEU A 557 -24.21 5.07 23.21
CA LEU A 557 -23.21 4.03 22.95
C LEU A 557 -22.00 4.59 22.21
N ALA A 558 -22.21 5.52 21.27
CA ALA A 558 -21.12 6.22 20.62
C ALA A 558 -20.31 7.05 21.64
N ALA A 559 -20.98 7.78 22.53
CA ALA A 559 -20.34 8.56 23.59
C ALA A 559 -19.56 7.68 24.57
N TYR A 560 -20.15 6.58 25.03
CA TYR A 560 -19.48 5.58 25.88
C TYR A 560 -18.21 5.05 25.21
N ARG A 561 -18.29 4.69 23.92
CA ARG A 561 -17.15 4.17 23.15
C ARG A 561 -16.06 5.21 22.98
N ASP A 562 -16.41 6.42 22.57
CA ASP A 562 -15.46 7.51 22.32
C ASP A 562 -14.73 7.92 23.61
N ALA A 563 -15.44 7.97 24.75
CA ALA A 563 -14.86 8.26 26.06
C ALA A 563 -13.92 7.13 26.54
N THR A 564 -14.36 5.88 26.43
CA THR A 564 -13.55 4.69 26.80
C THR A 564 -12.26 4.64 25.98
N TRP A 565 -12.35 4.89 24.67
CA TRP A 565 -11.17 4.93 23.80
C TRP A 565 -10.25 6.10 24.08
N THR A 566 -10.80 7.26 24.44
CA THR A 566 -9.99 8.42 24.82
C THR A 566 -9.10 8.08 26.02
N ILE A 567 -9.66 7.42 27.05
CA ILE A 567 -8.89 6.94 28.21
C ILE A 567 -7.82 5.93 27.78
N VAL A 568 -8.18 4.95 26.94
CA VAL A 568 -7.21 3.95 26.44
C VAL A 568 -6.06 4.62 25.68
N ARG A 569 -6.38 5.51 24.75
CA ARG A 569 -5.41 6.17 23.87
C ARG A 569 -4.49 7.14 24.62
N GLU A 570 -5.05 7.99 25.47
CA GLU A 570 -4.29 9.06 26.14
C GLU A 570 -3.56 8.56 27.39
N LEU A 571 -4.13 7.59 28.12
CA LEU A 571 -3.62 7.21 29.43
C LEU A 571 -3.01 5.81 29.46
N ALA A 572 -3.54 4.83 28.71
CA ALA A 572 -3.23 3.42 28.96
C ALA A 572 -2.00 2.87 28.21
N HIS A 573 -1.37 3.67 27.34
CA HIS A 573 -0.25 3.24 26.51
C HIS A 573 0.98 4.16 26.63
N PRO A 574 2.16 3.62 27.04
CA PRO A 574 3.38 4.41 27.23
C PRO A 574 4.00 4.94 25.94
N ASP A 575 3.86 4.22 24.83
CA ASP A 575 4.43 4.58 23.54
C ASP A 575 3.43 4.29 22.41
N ARG A 576 3.36 5.20 21.42
CA ARG A 576 2.65 4.90 20.16
C ARG A 576 3.39 3.79 19.40
N PRO A 577 2.67 2.94 18.64
CA PRO A 577 3.33 1.92 17.83
C PRO A 577 4.38 2.56 16.91
N PRO A 578 5.62 2.03 16.87
CA PRO A 578 6.75 2.66 16.17
C PRO A 578 6.58 2.72 14.64
N ILE A 579 5.66 1.90 14.09
CA ILE A 579 5.27 1.93 12.69
C ILE A 579 3.75 2.12 12.65
N PRO A 580 3.24 3.32 12.35
CA PRO A 580 1.81 3.53 12.22
C PRO A 580 1.28 2.76 11.01
N SER A 581 0.16 2.07 11.19
CA SER A 581 -0.57 1.45 10.09
C SER A 581 -0.97 2.50 9.06
N PRO A 582 -1.04 2.14 7.76
CA PRO A 582 -1.31 3.09 6.70
C PRO A 582 -2.66 3.79 6.90
N SER A 583 -2.73 5.05 6.49
CA SER A 583 -3.98 5.82 6.52
C SER A 583 -5.08 5.13 5.70
N PRO A 584 -6.34 5.19 6.17
CA PRO A 584 -7.45 4.53 5.50
C PRO A 584 -7.64 5.09 4.09
N LYS A 585 -8.09 4.22 3.18
CA LYS A 585 -8.41 4.60 1.80
C LYS A 585 -9.84 5.09 1.65
N ILE A 586 -10.73 4.69 2.55
CA ILE A 586 -12.16 5.06 2.57
C ILE A 586 -12.61 5.22 4.02
N ARG A 587 -13.26 6.33 4.34
CA ARG A 587 -14.05 6.49 5.57
C ARG A 587 -15.53 6.16 5.31
N LEU A 588 -16.29 5.75 6.33
CA LEU A 588 -17.71 5.40 6.17
C LEU A 588 -18.52 6.50 5.46
N GLY A 589 -18.38 7.75 5.90
CA GLY A 589 -19.06 8.92 5.30
C GLY A 589 -18.66 9.23 3.85
N GLU A 590 -17.51 8.74 3.39
CA GLU A 590 -17.03 8.92 2.00
C GLU A 590 -17.51 7.80 1.06
N TYR A 591 -17.93 6.67 1.62
CA TYR A 591 -18.38 5.51 0.86
C TYR A 591 -19.76 5.78 0.24
N GLN A 592 -19.73 6.20 -1.03
CA GLN A 592 -20.91 6.62 -1.80
C GLN A 592 -22.14 5.70 -1.67
N PRO A 593 -22.01 4.36 -1.70
CA PRO A 593 -23.17 3.47 -1.56
C PRO A 593 -23.92 3.60 -0.23
N LEU A 594 -23.22 3.91 0.86
CA LEU A 594 -23.80 4.01 2.19
C LEU A 594 -24.05 5.46 2.66
N LYS A 595 -23.56 6.45 1.91
CA LYS A 595 -23.67 7.88 2.25
C LYS A 595 -25.11 8.38 2.48
N LEU A 596 -26.10 7.75 1.84
CA LEU A 596 -27.52 8.10 2.04
C LEU A 596 -28.10 7.59 3.36
N PHE A 597 -27.40 6.66 4.02
CA PHE A 597 -27.83 6.01 5.25
C PHE A 597 -27.02 6.46 6.47
N THR A 598 -25.88 7.14 6.25
CA THR A 598 -25.04 7.69 7.32
C THR A 598 -25.70 8.89 7.97
N LYS A 599 -25.80 8.89 9.30
CA LYS A 599 -26.05 10.11 10.08
C LYS A 599 -24.81 11.02 10.04
N THR A 600 -25.00 12.33 10.24
CA THR A 600 -23.90 13.32 10.31
C THR A 600 -22.88 12.88 11.36
N ASP A 601 -21.63 12.66 10.95
CA ASP A 601 -20.59 12.07 11.79
C ASP A 601 -19.89 13.17 12.61
N SER A 602 -20.29 13.31 13.88
CA SER A 602 -19.56 14.09 14.90
C SER A 602 -18.77 13.19 15.86
N ARG A 603 -18.53 11.93 15.48
CA ARG A 603 -17.93 10.88 16.32
C ARG A 603 -16.42 10.83 16.16
N SER A 604 -15.68 10.55 17.24
CA SER A 604 -14.23 10.38 17.16
C SER A 604 -13.87 9.00 16.58
N ILE A 605 -14.57 7.94 17.01
CA ILE A 605 -14.42 6.60 16.44
C ILE A 605 -15.56 6.30 15.46
N SER A 606 -15.16 5.88 14.27
CA SER A 606 -16.05 5.32 13.25
C SER A 606 -15.35 4.13 12.59
N ILE A 607 -15.91 3.59 11.50
CA ILE A 607 -15.25 2.57 10.69
C ILE A 607 -14.61 3.17 9.44
N ALA A 608 -13.44 2.64 9.09
CA ALA A 608 -12.71 2.97 7.88
C ALA A 608 -12.15 1.71 7.23
N SER A 609 -11.80 1.81 5.95
CA SER A 609 -11.27 0.69 5.17
C SER A 609 -9.85 0.97 4.67
N SER A 610 -8.97 0.00 4.90
CA SER A 610 -7.60 -0.02 4.35
C SER A 610 -7.60 -0.34 2.85
N THR A 611 -8.67 -0.94 2.34
CA THR A 611 -8.84 -1.30 0.92
C THR A 611 -9.74 -0.30 0.20
N LYS A 612 -9.44 -0.07 -1.09
CA LYS A 612 -10.29 0.73 -1.98
C LYS A 612 -11.47 -0.11 -2.47
N SER A 613 -12.65 0.52 -2.55
CA SER A 613 -13.83 -0.01 -3.24
C SER A 613 -13.51 -0.32 -4.71
N PHE A 614 -14.23 -1.24 -5.33
CA PHE A 614 -14.08 -1.51 -6.76
C PHE A 614 -14.38 -0.25 -7.59
N SER A 615 -15.36 0.54 -7.14
CA SER A 615 -15.78 1.80 -7.76
C SER A 615 -14.67 2.88 -7.83
N GLN A 616 -13.72 2.87 -6.88
CA GLN A 616 -12.57 3.79 -6.86
C GLN A 616 -11.33 3.25 -7.58
N THR A 617 -11.40 2.04 -8.13
CA THR A 617 -10.29 1.41 -8.87
C THR A 617 -10.54 1.37 -10.37
N HIS A 618 -9.53 0.98 -11.14
CA HIS A 618 -9.64 0.82 -12.59
C HIS A 618 -10.66 -0.26 -13.01
N TYR A 619 -11.12 -1.09 -12.05
CA TYR A 619 -12.20 -2.06 -12.21
C TYR A 619 -13.60 -1.43 -12.27
N ASN A 620 -13.75 -0.11 -12.08
CA ASN A 620 -15.07 0.54 -12.02
C ASN A 620 -15.90 0.46 -13.31
N LYS A 621 -15.26 0.12 -14.43
CA LYS A 621 -15.86 -0.08 -15.74
C LYS A 621 -15.21 -1.27 -16.42
N VAL A 622 -16.02 -2.20 -16.91
CA VAL A 622 -15.56 -3.40 -17.60
C VAL A 622 -15.81 -3.26 -19.10
N LYS A 623 -14.85 -3.70 -19.92
CA LYS A 623 -15.00 -3.73 -21.40
C LYS A 623 -15.92 -4.88 -21.81
N MET A 624 -16.68 -4.68 -22.88
CA MET A 624 -17.49 -5.75 -23.47
C MET A 624 -16.63 -6.67 -24.37
N LYS A 625 -16.88 -7.98 -24.42
CA LYS A 625 -18.01 -8.76 -23.86
C LYS A 625 -17.59 -9.56 -22.62
N ALA A 626 -17.50 -8.90 -21.46
CA ALA A 626 -17.19 -9.57 -20.20
C ALA A 626 -18.37 -10.36 -19.64
N GLU A 627 -18.06 -11.38 -18.84
CA GLU A 627 -19.02 -12.17 -18.07
C GLU A 627 -19.77 -11.34 -17.02
N LYS A 628 -20.96 -11.81 -16.65
CA LYS A 628 -21.79 -11.17 -15.61
C LYS A 628 -21.05 -11.04 -14.26
N SER A 629 -20.23 -12.03 -13.92
CA SER A 629 -19.41 -12.08 -12.70
C SER A 629 -18.39 -10.94 -12.60
N ALA A 630 -17.95 -10.39 -13.74
CA ALA A 630 -17.04 -9.23 -13.76
C ALA A 630 -17.80 -7.91 -13.52
N VAL A 631 -19.12 -7.88 -13.73
CA VAL A 631 -19.96 -6.69 -13.55
C VAL A 631 -20.58 -6.62 -12.16
N VAL A 632 -20.97 -7.77 -11.59
CA VAL A 632 -21.56 -7.87 -10.26
C VAL A 632 -20.51 -8.39 -9.30
N LEU A 633 -19.93 -7.49 -8.49
CA LEU A 633 -18.86 -7.77 -7.56
C LEU A 633 -19.38 -7.72 -6.11
N PRO A 634 -18.78 -8.49 -5.19
CA PRO A 634 -19.14 -8.40 -3.77
C PRO A 634 -18.57 -7.12 -3.15
N HIS A 635 -18.86 -6.93 -1.87
CA HIS A 635 -18.35 -5.82 -1.08
C HIS A 635 -16.82 -5.80 -1.07
N GLY A 636 -16.22 -4.70 -1.54
CA GLY A 636 -14.77 -4.53 -1.62
C GLY A 636 -14.10 -3.98 -0.35
N PRO A 637 -14.65 -2.95 0.31
CA PRO A 637 -14.06 -2.36 1.51
C PRO A 637 -13.94 -3.35 2.68
N ASP A 638 -12.84 -3.27 3.42
CA ASP A 638 -12.61 -4.01 4.67
C ASP A 638 -12.73 -3.03 5.85
N PHE A 639 -13.96 -2.84 6.33
CA PHE A 639 -14.26 -1.86 7.37
C PHE A 639 -13.83 -2.33 8.76
N ARG A 640 -13.01 -1.52 9.44
CA ARG A 640 -12.56 -1.72 10.82
C ARG A 640 -12.63 -0.42 11.60
N LEU A 641 -12.65 -0.51 12.93
CA LEU A 641 -12.71 0.65 13.81
C LEU A 641 -11.46 1.52 13.65
N TYR A 642 -11.68 2.82 13.49
CA TYR A 642 -10.67 3.81 13.20
C TYR A 642 -10.99 5.12 13.93
N ASP A 643 -9.99 5.65 14.63
CA ASP A 643 -10.05 6.95 15.28
C ASP A 643 -9.74 8.04 14.26
N GLN A 644 -10.77 8.80 13.92
CA GLN A 644 -10.68 9.86 12.92
C GLN A 644 -9.86 11.06 13.40
N THR A 645 -9.78 11.27 14.72
CA THR A 645 -9.14 12.42 15.36
C THR A 645 -7.65 12.18 15.53
N SER A 646 -7.25 11.01 16.05
CA SER A 646 -5.83 10.68 16.27
C SER A 646 -5.16 10.03 15.05
N GLY A 647 -5.95 9.52 14.11
CA GLY A 647 -5.45 8.87 12.91
C GLY A 647 -4.99 7.41 13.12
N LEU A 648 -5.41 6.77 14.20
CA LEU A 648 -5.00 5.42 14.62
C LEU A 648 -6.08 4.37 14.36
N TRP A 649 -5.66 3.15 14.03
CA TRP A 649 -6.57 2.00 14.03
C TRP A 649 -6.72 1.45 15.44
N VAL A 650 -7.94 1.06 15.81
CA VAL A 650 -8.19 0.51 17.16
C VAL A 650 -7.38 -0.78 17.38
N ASP A 651 -7.25 -1.60 16.33
CA ASP A 651 -6.44 -2.83 16.35
C ASP A 651 -4.93 -2.58 16.52
N ASP A 652 -4.42 -1.36 16.31
CA ASP A 652 -2.99 -1.06 16.49
C ASP A 652 -2.59 -0.95 17.98
N LEU A 653 -3.56 -0.76 18.88
CA LEU A 653 -3.37 -0.59 20.33
C LEU A 653 -3.82 -1.82 21.12
N GLN A 654 -3.33 -3.01 20.73
CA GLN A 654 -3.60 -4.27 21.43
C GLN A 654 -2.57 -4.63 22.52
N MET A 655 -1.62 -3.75 22.83
CA MET A 655 -0.70 -3.96 23.96
C MET A 655 -1.45 -3.99 25.30
N PRO A 656 -0.97 -4.71 26.32
CA PRO A 656 -1.59 -4.67 27.64
C PRO A 656 -1.59 -3.25 28.19
N PHE A 657 -2.76 -2.82 28.69
CA PHE A 657 -2.96 -1.51 29.31
C PHE A 657 -2.10 -1.38 30.57
N THR A 658 -1.41 -0.25 30.71
CA THR A 658 -0.63 0.06 31.92
C THR A 658 -0.62 1.55 32.21
N PHE A 659 -0.88 1.92 33.45
CA PHE A 659 -0.68 3.29 33.96
C PHE A 659 0.66 3.46 34.68
N ASN A 660 1.51 2.43 34.69
CA ASN A 660 2.79 2.46 35.40
C ASN A 660 3.72 3.57 34.88
N HIS A 661 3.60 3.95 33.61
CA HIS A 661 4.39 5.02 33.03
C HIS A 661 3.95 6.43 33.48
N LEU A 662 2.71 6.59 33.96
CA LEU A 662 2.17 7.86 34.45
C LEU A 662 2.26 7.96 35.98
N CYS A 663 1.96 6.87 36.69
CA CYS A 663 1.79 6.88 38.14
C CYS A 663 2.73 5.94 38.89
N GLY A 664 3.59 5.20 38.17
CA GLY A 664 4.57 4.29 38.76
C GLY A 664 5.70 5.03 39.48
N ILE A 665 6.33 4.35 40.44
CA ILE A 665 7.53 4.86 41.10
C ILE A 665 8.68 4.77 40.10
N SER A 666 9.16 5.92 39.62
CA SER A 666 10.34 6.00 38.76
C SER A 666 11.60 5.98 39.61
N VAL A 667 12.39 4.91 39.49
CA VAL A 667 13.74 4.82 40.05
C VAL A 667 14.72 4.87 38.88
N ARG A 668 15.94 5.42 39.06
CA ARG A 668 16.94 5.45 37.98
C ARG A 668 17.16 4.02 37.46
N LYS A 669 17.36 3.88 36.14
CA LYS A 669 17.54 2.59 35.47
C LYS A 669 18.65 1.73 36.09
N GLU A 670 19.66 2.37 36.69
CA GLU A 670 20.77 1.73 37.43
C GLU A 670 20.31 0.89 38.65
N TYR A 671 19.11 1.16 39.18
CA TYR A 671 18.53 0.44 40.33
C TYR A 671 17.42 -0.54 39.91
N MET A 672 17.03 -0.60 38.64
CA MET A 672 16.01 -1.55 38.14
C MET A 672 16.67 -2.87 37.71
N PHE A 673 16.41 -3.94 38.46
CA PHE A 673 16.96 -5.28 38.18
C PHE A 673 15.93 -6.27 37.61
N THR A 674 14.63 -5.95 37.69
CA THR A 674 13.57 -6.69 37.01
C THR A 674 13.36 -6.11 35.61
N ASN A 675 13.14 -6.99 34.63
CA ASN A 675 13.05 -6.66 33.21
C ASN A 675 12.02 -5.51 33.00
N PRO A 676 12.33 -4.43 32.25
CA PRO A 676 11.41 -3.33 31.98
C PRO A 676 10.36 -3.70 30.92
N GLN A 677 9.95 -4.97 30.87
CA GLN A 677 8.71 -5.29 30.17
C GLN A 677 7.55 -4.76 31.02
N PRO A 678 6.45 -4.31 30.41
CA PRO A 678 5.20 -4.02 31.11
C PRO A 678 4.60 -5.35 31.58
N SER A 679 5.31 -6.09 32.43
CA SER A 679 4.80 -7.27 33.10
C SER A 679 3.89 -6.79 34.20
N HIS A 680 2.68 -7.30 34.16
CA HIS A 680 1.63 -7.21 35.17
C HIS A 680 2.06 -7.67 36.58
N ASP A 681 3.35 -7.82 36.89
CA ASP A 681 3.79 -8.24 38.20
C ASP A 681 3.64 -7.08 39.18
N PRO A 682 2.56 -7.08 39.95
CA PRO A 682 2.12 -5.90 40.65
C PRO A 682 2.70 -5.89 42.08
N GLU A 683 3.47 -6.92 42.47
CA GLU A 683 4.06 -7.06 43.80
C GLU A 683 5.51 -6.58 43.88
N GLY A 684 6.16 -6.27 42.75
CA GLY A 684 7.55 -5.84 42.73
C GLY A 684 8.51 -6.92 43.31
N PRO A 685 9.80 -6.58 43.51
CA PRO A 685 10.77 -7.55 44.03
C PRO A 685 10.45 -7.94 45.47
N SER A 686 10.45 -9.24 45.75
CA SER A 686 10.30 -9.75 47.13
C SER A 686 11.51 -9.37 47.99
N SER A 687 11.38 -9.43 49.32
CA SER A 687 12.50 -9.17 50.23
C SER A 687 13.68 -10.12 50.00
N TYR A 688 13.41 -11.35 49.57
CA TYR A 688 14.46 -12.32 49.22
C TYR A 688 15.14 -11.98 47.90
N GLU A 689 14.40 -11.51 46.90
CA GLU A 689 14.96 -11.09 45.61
C GLU A 689 15.78 -9.81 45.74
N ALA A 690 15.33 -8.85 46.55
CA ALA A 690 16.08 -7.63 46.86
C ALA A 690 17.45 -7.93 47.48
N ILE A 691 17.50 -8.90 48.40
CA ILE A 691 18.75 -9.36 49.04
C ILE A 691 19.59 -10.18 48.04
N ALA A 692 18.97 -11.09 47.28
CA ALA A 692 19.67 -11.94 46.32
C ALA A 692 20.32 -11.14 45.18
N THR A 693 19.78 -9.97 44.84
CA THR A 693 20.31 -9.05 43.82
C THR A 693 21.26 -7.99 44.37
N GLN A 694 21.50 -7.95 45.69
CA GLN A 694 22.38 -6.97 46.34
C GLN A 694 23.82 -6.99 45.79
N ASN A 695 24.30 -8.15 45.33
CA ASN A 695 25.62 -8.30 44.73
C ASN A 695 25.74 -7.72 43.31
N ARG A 696 24.62 -7.37 42.66
CA ARG A 696 24.59 -6.76 41.32
C ARG A 696 24.49 -5.23 41.36
N ARG A 697 24.50 -4.64 42.56
CA ARG A 697 24.44 -3.20 42.80
C ARG A 697 25.50 -2.44 41.98
N PRO A 698 25.16 -1.25 41.43
CA PRO A 698 26.16 -0.32 40.90
C PRO A 698 27.27 0.02 41.91
N ALA A 699 28.46 0.34 41.41
CA ALA A 699 29.63 0.58 42.26
C ALA A 699 29.53 1.86 43.11
N ASP A 700 28.75 2.83 42.63
CA ASP A 700 28.52 4.18 43.17
C ASP A 700 27.41 4.27 44.22
N VAL A 701 26.58 3.24 44.36
CA VAL A 701 25.41 3.21 45.26
C VAL A 701 25.77 2.52 46.57
N SER A 702 25.22 2.87 47.73
CA SER A 702 25.46 2.09 48.97
C SER A 702 24.56 0.84 49.08
N ALA A 703 24.95 -0.17 49.86
CA ALA A 703 24.13 -1.40 49.99
C ALA A 703 22.78 -1.10 50.65
N HIS A 704 22.76 -0.15 51.58
CA HIS A 704 21.55 0.32 52.24
C HIS A 704 20.66 1.08 51.27
N GLU A 705 21.21 2.04 50.53
CA GLU A 705 20.49 2.82 49.51
C GLU A 705 19.87 1.91 48.44
N PHE A 706 20.62 0.90 47.97
CA PHE A 706 20.11 -0.09 47.02
C PHE A 706 18.92 -0.87 47.57
N LEU A 707 19.04 -1.40 48.79
CA LEU A 707 17.97 -2.16 49.44
C LEU A 707 16.75 -1.28 49.77
N SER A 708 16.96 -0.02 50.14
CA SER A 708 15.89 0.98 50.33
C SER A 708 15.12 1.21 49.02
N HIS A 709 15.80 1.38 47.89
CA HIS A 709 15.15 1.48 46.58
C HIS A 709 14.38 0.20 46.20
N GLN A 710 14.93 -1.00 46.44
CA GLN A 710 14.20 -2.26 46.20
C GLN A 710 12.96 -2.39 47.11
N ARG A 711 13.04 -1.94 48.37
CA ARG A 711 11.91 -1.95 49.32
C ARG A 711 10.80 -0.97 48.93
N LEU A 712 11.15 0.20 48.41
CA LEU A 712 10.17 1.16 47.87
C LEU A 712 9.41 0.58 46.67
N LEU A 713 10.07 -0.28 45.88
CA LEU A 713 9.46 -1.01 44.77
C LEU A 713 8.65 -2.24 45.24
N SER A 714 8.77 -2.67 46.50
CA SER A 714 8.13 -3.88 47.01
C SER A 714 6.68 -3.67 47.46
N GLY A 715 5.76 -4.41 46.84
CA GLY A 715 4.39 -4.70 47.27
C GLY A 715 3.41 -3.52 47.35
N ARG A 716 2.23 -3.66 46.71
CA ARG A 716 1.15 -2.64 46.73
C ARG A 716 0.69 -2.30 48.16
N SER A 717 0.47 -3.33 48.98
CA SER A 717 -0.09 -3.21 50.34
C SER A 717 0.90 -2.65 51.36
N ARG A 718 2.20 -2.72 51.08
CA ARG A 718 3.27 -2.33 52.01
C ARG A 718 3.92 -1.01 51.61
N ARG A 719 3.59 -0.47 50.44
CA ARG A 719 4.21 0.73 49.85
C ARG A 719 4.18 1.96 50.76
N TRP A 720 3.03 2.28 51.36
CA TRP A 720 2.93 3.42 52.29
C TRP A 720 3.75 3.20 53.57
N LEU A 721 3.75 1.98 54.11
CA LEU A 721 4.56 1.64 55.28
C LEU A 721 6.07 1.69 54.97
N SER A 722 6.47 1.21 53.79
CA SER A 722 7.86 1.29 53.30
C SER A 722 8.29 2.73 53.05
N LEU A 723 7.43 3.57 52.46
CA LEU A 723 7.69 5.00 52.28
C LEU A 723 7.85 5.71 53.62
N LEU A 724 6.96 5.47 54.59
CA LEU A 724 7.06 6.04 55.93
C LEU A 724 8.34 5.58 56.64
N ALA A 725 8.67 4.29 56.57
CA ALA A 725 9.90 3.77 57.16
C ALA A 725 11.15 4.42 56.54
N GLU A 726 11.22 4.50 55.22
CA GLU A 726 12.38 5.07 54.53
C GLU A 726 12.44 6.60 54.65
N LEU A 727 11.32 7.33 54.84
CA LEU A 727 11.32 8.76 55.16
C LEU A 727 11.88 9.05 56.56
N THR A 728 11.74 8.11 57.50
CA THR A 728 12.29 8.23 58.86
C THR A 728 13.76 7.85 58.97
N THR A 729 14.29 7.14 57.97
CA THR A 729 15.70 6.73 57.92
C THR A 729 16.42 7.52 56.82
N SER A 730 17.50 8.22 57.12
CA SER A 730 18.24 9.05 56.13
C SER A 730 18.95 8.26 55.00
N ASN A 731 18.47 7.06 54.65
CA ASN A 731 19.06 6.12 53.70
C ASN A 731 18.74 6.46 52.24
N VAL A 732 17.74 7.31 51.99
CA VAL A 732 17.39 7.78 50.65
C VAL A 732 17.71 9.29 50.58
N PRO A 733 18.67 9.72 49.75
CA PRO A 733 18.92 11.14 49.57
C PRO A 733 17.68 11.82 48.95
N PRO A 734 17.27 13.02 49.42
CA PRO A 734 16.05 13.71 48.96
C PRO A 734 16.06 14.08 47.46
N TYR A 735 17.19 13.90 46.78
CA TYR A 735 17.42 14.21 45.36
C TYR A 735 16.95 13.14 44.37
N THR A 736 16.18 12.13 44.79
CA THR A 736 15.59 11.12 43.89
C THR A 736 14.10 11.30 43.61
N MET A 737 13.50 12.43 44.05
CA MET A 737 12.22 12.88 43.53
C MET A 737 12.45 13.60 42.19
N PRO A 738 11.90 13.14 41.06
CA PRO A 738 12.08 13.81 39.79
C PRO A 738 11.35 15.16 39.81
N THR A 739 12.08 16.24 40.07
CA THR A 739 11.69 17.59 39.69
C THR A 739 11.92 17.76 38.19
N SER A 740 10.98 17.29 37.38
CA SER A 740 10.79 17.81 36.02
C SER A 740 9.36 17.53 35.53
N HIS A 741 8.56 18.60 35.51
CA HIS A 741 7.30 18.74 34.76
C HIS A 741 6.24 17.64 34.91
N GLN A 742 5.85 17.33 36.14
CA GLN A 742 4.48 16.93 36.50
C GLN A 742 4.37 17.16 38.02
N PRO A 743 3.42 17.97 38.51
CA PRO A 743 3.29 18.18 39.95
C PRO A 743 2.76 16.88 40.57
N LEU A 744 3.66 16.16 41.23
CA LEU A 744 3.29 15.15 42.21
C LEU A 744 2.40 15.83 43.26
N ASN A 745 1.15 15.35 43.36
CA ASN A 745 0.27 15.58 44.51
C ASN A 745 0.88 14.91 45.76
N LEU A 746 1.97 15.46 46.27
CA LEU A 746 2.35 15.32 47.66
C LEU A 746 1.80 16.57 48.35
N PRO A 747 0.63 16.53 49.01
CA PRO A 747 0.25 17.62 49.88
C PRO A 747 1.32 17.71 50.97
N LEU A 748 1.97 18.87 51.05
CA LEU A 748 2.84 19.34 52.13
C LEU A 748 2.14 19.41 53.51
N ASN A 749 1.04 18.68 53.72
CA ASN A 749 0.27 18.59 54.96
C ASN A 749 0.57 17.34 55.79
N MET A 750 1.79 16.80 55.70
CA MET A 750 2.22 15.68 56.57
C MET A 750 2.71 16.12 57.96
N PHE A 751 2.66 17.42 58.30
CA PHE A 751 2.90 17.91 59.66
C PHE A 751 1.61 18.06 60.47
N SER A 752 0.77 17.03 60.52
CA SER A 752 -0.25 16.86 61.58
C SER A 752 -0.81 15.45 61.56
N PHE A 753 0.00 14.47 61.96
CA PHE A 753 -0.53 13.27 62.58
C PHE A 753 0.13 13.11 63.94
N THR A 754 -0.57 13.63 64.95
CA THR A 754 -0.38 13.26 66.34
C THR A 754 -0.82 11.81 66.49
N ILE A 755 0.05 11.04 67.14
CA ILE A 755 -0.13 9.67 67.65
C ILE A 755 -1.59 9.39 68.04
N LEU A 756 -2.18 8.33 67.48
CA LEU A 756 -3.00 7.33 68.18
C LEU A 756 -3.13 6.05 67.35
#